data_AF-A0A7C5LSN9-F1
#
_entry.id   AF-A0A7C5LSN9-F1
#
_cell.length_a   1.000
_cell.length_b   1.000
_cell.length_c   1.000
_cell.angle_alpha   90.00
_cell.angle_beta   90.00
_cell.angle_gamma   90.00
#
_symmetry.space_group_name_H-M   'P 1'
#
loop_
_entity.id
_entity.type
_entity.pdbx_description
1 polymer ?
#
loop_
_entity_poly.entity_id
_entity_poly.type
_entity_poly.pdbx_seq_one_letter_code
_entity_poly.pdbx_strand_id
1 'polypeptide(L)'
;MPAGQLPLLSAWLGGVLALGGLAYALYQACGFQLLRNRWRRLAQLKATQRQVYRDLELLQGRAAALLARVPPAPRPAPYAAEDARAVALRADLEAGLARLRQNLRPLAAEPVPPLRLFPLLSGAYWRRVHAVEAEVAFAETLRRDVATAQNQVAALATTLAALARKPLEVQRGLAELQAMAETLAEEIAAEERRGTGGLVALGYEVQAVRANAMDWGERLRAATERDAPQLAIEAEALRPLLMIKLWDLLERARKIAGLHDEALDWQRKLDAALAAVDERLGALLPAFASVLLPAAHTLREEQKALAARCGEQSEAAYQEVARRAWALTGQARALERQASRLSEAESAVRAAIAACERALVDLQGALAAEHERCGVDLDLCQALLHRAERSTAGLRQVWVEEVEAGHPPDVASAMARLRQVGDLAEACRREQEACAQALAAWQALYKRVEEVLQRLEHSGPEHERVRRAWRELLRYHPTNWPQVQPDWYDRYTAARQRLQEDAAGIRAELAAGNVAESRGSDLRDRCEELDQRWQTLLHEGQGVVMALARARAAERQALEAVLALRGDVTRATAAVRELPPNEAVAELRDLAQAIAAQYDRLEDEARHPDQANLSHLREEGVPQLREKLGSYDRAAARLLEGERAALKAEMAKLWEQWEPLSQRLARAVPPSEIDAAALQKRWDDLLQLSRNSPPGLKQAIELRARAAALASDLAEAQGRFQTEREAVRDSEQRVALERRKAIHLRERMPSLLKHAHPQVVEEEWERSNKAWANADALLRDVTKLSAEPYRARLDEAAQLFQESHARARSALTRLVRYAFLEDPEGMREACRPLGRRWGRLGVTAREQQIQDLLGELEQAGQVDRLLERVGEHFERPVL
;
A
#
# COMPACT_ATOMS: atom_id res chain seq x y z
N MET A 1 -38.72 95.32 16.91
CA MET A 1 -39.76 94.26 16.95
C MET A 1 -39.99 93.78 15.52
N PRO A 2 -40.67 92.65 15.30
CA PRO A 2 -41.46 92.49 14.08
C PRO A 2 -42.47 93.66 13.93
N ALA A 3 -43.37 93.55 12.95
CA ALA A 3 -44.70 94.20 12.88
C ALA A 3 -44.84 95.38 11.92
N GLY A 4 -45.79 95.21 10.99
CA GLY A 4 -46.18 96.17 9.96
C GLY A 4 -47.20 97.23 10.43
N GLN A 5 -48.06 97.65 9.48
CA GLN A 5 -49.23 98.56 9.56
C GLN A 5 -49.04 99.91 8.82
N LEU A 6 -50.11 100.41 8.22
CA LEU A 6 -50.28 101.80 7.78
C LEU A 6 -51.81 102.07 7.59
N PRO A 7 -52.31 103.34 7.50
CA PRO A 7 -52.15 104.56 8.35
C PRO A 7 -53.44 105.47 8.38
N LEU A 8 -53.40 106.73 8.89
CA LEU A 8 -54.13 108.00 8.48
C LEU A 8 -54.94 108.86 9.51
N LEU A 9 -54.86 110.22 9.38
CA LEU A 9 -55.47 111.34 10.18
C LEU A 9 -55.63 112.67 9.35
N SER A 10 -56.73 113.47 9.47
CA SER A 10 -56.84 114.98 9.34
C SER A 10 -58.11 115.65 8.70
N ALA A 11 -59.16 114.94 8.25
CA ALA A 11 -60.51 115.50 7.94
C ALA A 11 -61.27 115.97 9.21
N TRP A 12 -60.56 116.67 10.07
CA TRP A 12 -60.76 116.56 11.50
C TRP A 12 -61.35 117.86 12.05
N LEU A 13 -60.78 119.02 11.78
CA LEU A 13 -60.95 120.16 12.69
C LEU A 13 -62.19 121.06 12.50
N GLY A 14 -62.78 121.18 11.31
CA GLY A 14 -64.05 121.92 11.11
C GLY A 14 -65.28 121.11 11.50
N GLY A 15 -65.24 119.80 11.24
CA GLY A 15 -66.13 118.84 11.86
C GLY A 15 -66.06 118.97 13.39
N VAL A 16 -64.90 119.23 13.97
CA VAL A 16 -64.65 119.20 15.42
C VAL A 16 -65.45 120.21 16.26
N LEU A 17 -65.86 121.39 15.78
CA LEU A 17 -66.62 122.34 16.64
C LEU A 17 -68.14 122.13 16.62
N ALA A 18 -68.72 121.81 15.45
CA ALA A 18 -70.10 121.35 15.38
C ALA A 18 -70.24 119.94 15.97
N LEU A 19 -69.27 119.04 15.70
CA LEU A 19 -69.08 117.80 16.48
C LEU A 19 -68.88 118.14 17.96
N GLY A 20 -68.26 119.26 18.33
CA GLY A 20 -68.02 119.63 19.73
C GLY A 20 -69.33 119.89 20.50
N GLY A 21 -70.23 120.70 19.94
CA GLY A 21 -71.55 120.94 20.52
C GLY A 21 -72.46 119.70 20.50
N LEU A 22 -72.48 118.99 19.37
CA LEU A 22 -73.25 117.74 19.22
C LEU A 22 -72.68 116.62 20.10
N ALA A 23 -71.37 116.52 20.25
CA ALA A 23 -70.68 115.59 21.15
C ALA A 23 -70.92 115.96 22.61
N TYR A 24 -71.00 117.24 22.97
CA TYR A 24 -71.34 117.62 24.34
C TYR A 24 -72.79 117.24 24.69
N ALA A 25 -73.74 117.49 23.78
CA ALA A 25 -75.13 117.07 23.96
C ALA A 25 -75.27 115.54 23.99
N LEU A 26 -74.58 114.82 23.09
CA LEU A 26 -74.51 113.36 23.09
C LEU A 26 -73.83 112.81 24.36
N TYR A 27 -72.78 113.45 24.87
CA TYR A 27 -72.10 113.08 26.11
C TYR A 27 -73.03 113.21 27.33
N GLN A 28 -73.84 114.26 27.38
CA GLN A 28 -74.81 114.46 28.45
C GLN A 28 -76.02 113.52 28.31
N ALA A 29 -76.46 113.21 27.09
CA ALA A 29 -77.47 112.19 26.82
C ALA A 29 -76.99 110.76 27.20
N CYS A 30 -75.72 110.44 26.93
CA CYS A 30 -75.07 109.22 27.41
C CYS A 30 -75.03 109.17 28.95
N GLY A 31 -74.68 110.29 29.59
CA GLY A 31 -74.72 110.41 31.06
C GLY A 31 -76.11 110.11 31.62
N PHE A 32 -77.17 110.54 30.94
CA PHE A 32 -78.55 110.21 31.32
C PHE A 32 -78.91 108.73 31.12
N GLN A 33 -78.52 108.12 30.00
CA GLN A 33 -78.76 106.68 29.79
C GLN A 33 -78.00 105.83 30.81
N LEU A 34 -76.75 106.18 31.12
CA LEU A 34 -75.95 105.49 32.12
C LEU A 34 -76.60 105.61 33.51
N LEU A 35 -77.04 106.82 33.87
CA LEU A 35 -77.79 107.07 35.10
C LEU A 35 -79.04 106.17 35.17
N ARG A 36 -79.82 106.10 34.10
CA ARG A 36 -81.05 105.29 34.04
C ARG A 36 -80.76 103.79 34.21
N ASN A 37 -79.70 103.27 33.58
CA ASN A 37 -79.31 101.87 33.72
C ASN A 37 -78.78 101.54 35.12
N ARG A 38 -77.93 102.41 35.67
CA ARG A 38 -77.42 102.26 37.05
C ARG A 38 -78.53 102.36 38.08
N TRP A 39 -79.49 103.25 37.85
CA TRP A 39 -80.65 103.41 38.72
C TRP A 39 -81.58 102.19 38.67
N ARG A 40 -81.79 101.57 37.50
CA ARG A 40 -82.50 100.27 37.40
C ARG A 40 -81.80 99.17 38.21
N ARG A 41 -80.47 99.09 38.14
CA ARG A 41 -79.69 98.12 38.92
C ARG A 41 -79.76 98.41 40.42
N LEU A 42 -79.68 99.68 40.82
CA LEU A 42 -79.87 100.10 42.21
C LEU A 42 -81.28 99.76 42.71
N ALA A 43 -82.32 99.94 41.88
CA ALA A 43 -83.69 99.58 42.22
C ALA A 43 -83.87 98.05 42.39
N GLN A 44 -83.26 97.24 41.52
CA GLN A 44 -83.23 95.78 41.68
C GLN A 44 -82.51 95.36 42.97
N LEU A 45 -81.33 95.93 43.24
CA LEU A 45 -80.57 95.65 44.46
C LEU A 45 -81.34 96.07 45.71
N LYS A 46 -82.01 97.21 45.67
CA LYS A 46 -82.89 97.68 46.74
C LYS A 46 -84.09 96.75 46.95
N ALA A 47 -84.72 96.26 45.89
CA ALA A 47 -85.81 95.28 46.00
C ALA A 47 -85.34 94.00 46.72
N THR A 48 -84.11 93.58 46.48
CA THR A 48 -83.52 92.41 47.14
C THR A 48 -82.87 92.69 48.50
N GLN A 49 -82.79 93.95 48.93
CA GLN A 49 -82.08 94.33 50.16
C GLN A 49 -82.72 93.69 51.41
N ARG A 50 -84.06 93.52 51.39
CA ARG A 50 -84.79 92.79 52.43
C ARG A 50 -84.35 91.32 52.56
N GLN A 51 -84.01 90.67 51.46
CA GLN A 51 -83.54 89.28 51.48
C GLN A 51 -82.14 89.19 52.10
N VAL A 52 -81.23 90.11 51.76
CA VAL A 52 -79.87 90.15 52.33
C VAL A 52 -79.92 90.35 53.85
N TYR A 53 -80.84 91.18 54.35
CA TYR A 53 -81.03 91.34 55.80
C TYR A 53 -81.54 90.06 56.49
N ARG A 54 -82.51 89.37 55.88
CA ARG A 54 -82.99 88.06 56.40
C ARG A 54 -81.87 87.01 56.42
N ASP A 55 -81.06 86.94 55.36
CA ASP A 55 -79.96 85.98 55.26
C ASP A 55 -78.90 86.26 56.33
N LEU A 56 -78.64 87.53 56.64
CA LEU A 56 -77.71 87.96 57.67
C LEU A 56 -78.23 87.66 59.10
N GLU A 57 -79.53 87.80 59.36
CA GLU A 57 -80.15 87.38 60.64
C GLU A 57 -80.05 85.86 60.84
N LEU A 58 -80.39 85.07 59.83
CA LEU A 58 -80.27 83.61 59.87
C LEU A 58 -78.82 83.17 60.08
N LEU A 59 -77.88 83.85 59.42
CA LEU A 59 -76.46 83.58 59.57
C LEU A 59 -75.97 83.90 60.98
N GLN A 60 -76.38 85.03 61.57
CA GLN A 60 -76.01 85.38 62.94
C GLN A 60 -76.52 84.34 63.95
N GLY A 61 -77.75 83.85 63.78
CA GLY A 61 -78.30 82.79 64.64
C GLY A 61 -77.51 81.47 64.54
N ARG A 62 -77.17 81.05 63.31
CA ARG A 62 -76.36 79.84 63.07
C ARG A 62 -74.93 79.98 63.57
N ALA A 63 -74.29 81.11 63.29
CA ALA A 63 -72.93 81.40 63.73
C ALA A 63 -72.83 81.38 65.26
N ALA A 64 -73.75 82.04 65.97
CA ALA A 64 -73.75 82.07 67.44
C ALA A 64 -73.84 80.66 68.06
N ALA A 65 -74.70 79.79 67.51
CA ALA A 65 -74.85 78.42 67.99
C ALA A 65 -73.60 77.55 67.78
N LEU A 66 -72.86 77.76 66.69
CA LEU A 66 -71.62 77.03 66.41
C LEU A 66 -70.42 77.61 67.17
N LEU A 67 -70.30 78.93 67.24
CA LEU A 67 -69.22 79.61 67.97
C LEU A 67 -69.21 79.26 69.46
N ALA A 68 -70.40 79.07 70.06
CA ALA A 68 -70.52 78.60 71.45
C ALA A 68 -69.95 77.19 71.69
N ARG A 69 -69.79 76.38 70.64
CA ARG A 69 -69.25 75.01 70.70
C ARG A 69 -67.75 74.94 70.39
N VAL A 70 -67.14 76.05 69.97
CA VAL A 70 -65.70 76.11 69.72
C VAL A 70 -64.97 76.18 71.07
N PRO A 71 -64.01 75.28 71.33
CA PRO A 71 -63.27 75.31 72.58
C PRO A 71 -62.48 76.63 72.72
N PRO A 72 -62.30 77.13 73.94
CA PRO A 72 -61.60 78.39 74.18
C PRO A 72 -60.09 78.31 73.88
N ALA A 73 -59.50 77.12 73.90
CA ALA A 73 -58.09 76.86 73.59
C ALA A 73 -57.92 75.47 72.94
N PRO A 74 -56.88 75.26 72.13
CA PRO A 74 -56.60 73.96 71.53
C PRO A 74 -56.19 72.92 72.57
N ARG A 75 -56.87 71.77 72.59
CA ARG A 75 -56.53 70.62 73.44
C ARG A 75 -55.35 69.82 72.86
N PRO A 76 -54.62 69.02 73.66
CA PRO A 76 -53.56 68.14 73.14
C PRO A 76 -54.10 67.04 72.22
N ALA A 77 -53.20 66.22 71.65
CA ALA A 77 -53.58 65.07 70.82
C ALA A 77 -54.61 64.19 71.56
N PRO A 78 -55.67 63.71 70.88
CA PRO A 78 -55.89 63.68 69.42
C PRO A 78 -56.61 64.91 68.83
N TYR A 79 -56.83 65.99 69.60
CA TYR A 79 -57.68 67.13 69.18
C TYR A 79 -56.90 68.35 68.66
N ALA A 80 -55.58 68.39 68.86
CA ALA A 80 -54.76 69.58 68.67
C ALA A 80 -54.90 70.27 67.30
N ALA A 81 -54.91 69.48 66.23
CA ALA A 81 -54.97 70.01 64.86
C ALA A 81 -56.34 70.61 64.54
N GLU A 82 -57.41 69.90 64.85
CA GLU A 82 -58.78 70.30 64.55
C GLU A 82 -59.28 71.42 65.47
N ASP A 83 -58.87 71.47 66.74
CA ASP A 83 -59.20 72.58 67.64
C ASP A 83 -58.53 73.89 67.19
N ALA A 84 -57.25 73.86 66.80
CA ALA A 84 -56.56 75.04 66.28
C ALA A 84 -57.27 75.62 65.05
N ARG A 85 -57.76 74.73 64.17
CA ARG A 85 -58.55 75.12 63.00
C ARG A 85 -59.90 75.73 63.36
N ALA A 86 -60.58 75.18 64.36
CA ALA A 86 -61.88 75.71 64.83
C ALA A 86 -61.73 77.11 65.47
N VAL A 87 -60.67 77.34 66.26
CA VAL A 87 -60.37 78.64 66.88
C VAL A 87 -60.07 79.71 65.83
N ALA A 88 -59.29 79.38 64.79
CA ALA A 88 -59.02 80.31 63.69
C ALA A 88 -60.30 80.70 62.94
N LEU A 89 -61.15 79.73 62.59
CA LEU A 89 -62.44 79.97 61.92
C LEU A 89 -63.39 80.82 62.78
N ARG A 90 -63.33 80.70 64.11
CA ARG A 90 -64.09 81.55 65.03
C ARG A 90 -63.68 83.01 64.93
N ALA A 91 -62.37 83.30 64.98
CA ALA A 91 -61.87 84.67 64.89
C ALA A 91 -62.26 85.34 63.56
N ASP A 92 -62.10 84.61 62.45
CA ASP A 92 -62.46 85.10 61.11
C ASP A 92 -63.95 85.41 60.98
N LEU A 93 -64.81 84.53 61.51
CA LEU A 93 -66.26 84.68 61.44
C LEU A 93 -66.78 85.82 62.31
N GLU A 94 -66.25 85.99 63.53
CA GLU A 94 -66.60 87.10 64.42
C GLU A 94 -66.21 88.46 63.80
N ALA A 95 -65.02 88.55 63.20
CA ALA A 95 -64.57 89.75 62.49
C ALA A 95 -65.45 90.06 61.26
N GLY A 96 -65.78 89.04 60.46
CA GLY A 96 -66.66 89.18 59.31
C GLY A 96 -68.07 89.66 59.69
N LEU A 97 -68.65 89.10 60.74
CA LEU A 97 -69.97 89.49 61.26
C LEU A 97 -70.01 90.91 61.82
N ALA A 98 -68.97 91.33 62.54
CA ALA A 98 -68.86 92.69 63.08
C ALA A 98 -68.81 93.73 61.94
N ARG A 99 -67.99 93.46 60.92
CA ARG A 99 -67.89 94.31 59.71
C ARG A 99 -69.23 94.42 58.98
N LEU A 100 -69.92 93.30 58.82
CA LEU A 100 -71.25 93.27 58.19
C LEU A 100 -72.25 94.14 58.96
N ARG A 101 -72.29 94.06 60.30
CA ARG A 101 -73.20 94.86 61.15
C ARG A 101 -72.95 96.36 61.04
N GLN A 102 -71.69 96.79 61.07
CA GLN A 102 -71.34 98.21 60.98
C GLN A 102 -71.73 98.83 59.64
N ASN A 103 -71.70 98.03 58.57
CA ASN A 103 -71.97 98.48 57.22
C ASN A 103 -73.44 98.27 56.80
N LEU A 104 -74.41 98.13 57.71
CA LEU A 104 -75.83 98.03 57.35
C LEU A 104 -76.49 99.42 57.28
N ARG A 105 -76.76 99.90 56.06
CA ARG A 105 -77.62 101.08 55.84
C ARG A 105 -78.57 100.89 54.66
N PRO A 106 -79.78 101.49 54.68
CA PRO A 106 -80.72 101.43 53.57
C PRO A 106 -80.16 102.16 52.33
N LEU A 107 -80.35 101.58 51.13
CA LEU A 107 -79.89 102.20 49.88
C LEU A 107 -80.70 103.48 49.59
N ALA A 108 -80.00 104.60 49.41
CA ALA A 108 -80.63 105.88 49.11
C ALA A 108 -81.21 105.88 47.68
N ALA A 109 -82.46 106.30 47.49
CA ALA A 109 -83.07 106.40 46.17
C ALA A 109 -83.79 107.74 46.01
N GLU A 110 -83.21 108.63 45.20
CA GLU A 110 -83.90 109.82 44.71
C GLU A 110 -84.72 109.49 43.44
N PRO A 111 -85.82 110.22 43.15
CA PRO A 111 -86.63 109.98 41.96
C PRO A 111 -85.85 110.16 40.66
N VAL A 112 -86.17 109.35 39.64
CA VAL A 112 -85.53 109.41 38.31
C VAL A 112 -85.68 110.83 37.77
N PRO A 113 -84.57 111.56 37.49
CA PRO A 113 -84.70 112.91 36.98
C PRO A 113 -85.32 112.88 35.58
N PRO A 114 -86.32 113.73 35.26
CA PRO A 114 -86.83 113.86 33.91
C PRO A 114 -85.73 114.42 32.98
N LEU A 115 -85.73 114.03 31.70
CA LEU A 115 -84.85 114.61 30.69
C LEU A 115 -85.28 116.06 30.45
N ARG A 116 -84.46 117.04 30.85
CA ARG A 116 -84.72 118.47 30.64
C ARG A 116 -83.48 119.11 30.01
N LEU A 117 -83.70 120.13 29.17
CA LEU A 117 -82.63 120.84 28.43
C LEU A 117 -81.62 121.53 29.36
N PHE A 118 -82.11 122.20 30.41
CA PHE A 118 -81.24 122.97 31.29
C PHE A 118 -80.24 122.09 32.08
N PRO A 119 -80.63 120.95 32.66
CA PRO A 119 -79.71 120.02 33.31
C PRO A 119 -78.73 119.29 32.36
N LEU A 120 -79.07 119.14 31.07
CA LEU A 120 -78.13 118.65 30.05
C LEU A 120 -76.98 119.65 29.86
N LEU A 121 -77.28 120.95 29.87
CA LEU A 121 -76.28 122.00 29.71
C LEU A 121 -75.43 122.23 30.97
N SER A 122 -75.97 121.97 32.18
CA SER A 122 -75.26 122.20 33.46
C SER A 122 -74.48 120.99 34.01
N GLY A 123 -74.55 119.82 33.36
CA GLY A 123 -73.81 118.62 33.75
C GLY A 123 -74.30 117.91 35.02
N ALA A 124 -75.54 118.19 35.45
CA ALA A 124 -76.10 117.62 36.70
C ALA A 124 -76.31 116.10 36.66
N TYR A 125 -76.51 115.50 35.47
CA TYR A 125 -76.75 114.05 35.34
C TYR A 125 -75.53 113.21 35.73
N TRP A 126 -74.32 113.62 35.35
CA TRP A 126 -73.08 112.87 35.67
C TRP A 126 -72.76 112.85 37.17
N ARG A 127 -72.99 113.94 37.91
CA ARG A 127 -72.84 113.94 39.38
C ARG A 127 -73.77 112.92 40.05
N ARG A 128 -75.00 112.77 39.54
CA ARG A 128 -75.94 111.75 40.02
C ARG A 128 -75.52 110.32 39.64
N VAL A 129 -74.85 110.12 38.51
CA VAL A 129 -74.33 108.79 38.13
C VAL A 129 -73.37 108.27 39.19
N HIS A 130 -72.39 109.09 39.60
CA HIS A 130 -71.40 108.69 40.60
C HIS A 130 -72.02 108.38 41.97
N ALA A 131 -73.04 109.15 42.39
CA ALA A 131 -73.77 108.86 43.62
C ALA A 131 -74.50 107.50 43.57
N VAL A 132 -75.16 107.18 42.45
CA VAL A 132 -75.84 105.89 42.25
C VAL A 132 -74.84 104.73 42.14
N GLU A 133 -73.68 104.93 41.50
CA GLU A 133 -72.64 103.90 41.39
C GLU A 133 -72.02 103.55 42.75
N ALA A 134 -71.78 104.54 43.62
CA ALA A 134 -71.30 104.30 44.98
C ALA A 134 -72.29 103.42 45.78
N GLU A 135 -73.60 103.66 45.64
CA GLU A 135 -74.64 102.87 46.30
C GLU A 135 -74.74 101.43 45.74
N VAL A 136 -74.57 101.24 44.43
CA VAL A 136 -74.53 99.90 43.81
C VAL A 136 -73.30 99.11 44.27
N ALA A 137 -72.12 99.72 44.29
CA ALA A 137 -70.88 99.08 44.73
C ALA A 137 -70.94 98.66 46.21
N PHE A 138 -71.53 99.51 47.05
CA PHE A 138 -71.79 99.19 48.45
C PHE A 138 -72.72 97.96 48.60
N ALA A 139 -73.83 97.91 47.87
CA ALA A 139 -74.77 96.79 47.92
C ALA A 139 -74.15 95.45 47.47
N GLU A 140 -73.31 95.47 46.43
CA GLU A 140 -72.61 94.27 45.95
C GLU A 140 -71.55 93.78 46.95
N THR A 141 -70.85 94.71 47.60
CA THR A 141 -69.88 94.38 48.66
C THR A 141 -70.57 93.70 49.84
N LEU A 142 -71.70 94.26 50.29
CA LEU A 142 -72.49 93.69 51.37
C LEU A 142 -72.93 92.25 51.07
N ARG A 143 -73.37 91.95 49.83
CA ARG A 143 -73.73 90.58 49.41
C ARG A 143 -72.55 89.60 49.42
N ARG A 144 -71.37 90.02 48.96
CA ARG A 144 -70.16 89.17 48.98
C ARG A 144 -69.74 88.86 50.40
N ASP A 145 -69.76 89.86 51.28
CA ASP A 145 -69.40 89.68 52.69
C ASP A 145 -70.35 88.69 53.40
N VAL A 146 -71.66 88.72 53.11
CA VAL A 146 -72.62 87.71 53.61
C VAL A 146 -72.29 86.30 53.12
N ALA A 147 -71.96 86.13 51.83
CA ALA A 147 -71.61 84.83 51.27
C ALA A 147 -70.32 84.25 51.87
N THR A 148 -69.31 85.08 52.09
CA THR A 148 -68.05 84.68 52.76
C THR A 148 -68.32 84.16 54.17
N ALA A 149 -69.15 84.86 54.94
CA ALA A 149 -69.52 84.43 56.28
C ALA A 149 -70.31 83.09 56.25
N GLN A 150 -71.16 82.85 55.24
CA GLN A 150 -71.91 81.59 55.11
C GLN A 150 -70.97 80.39 54.94
N ASN A 151 -69.91 80.54 54.14
CA ASN A 151 -68.90 79.49 53.92
C ASN A 151 -68.09 79.21 55.20
N GLN A 152 -67.74 80.25 55.95
CA GLN A 152 -67.02 80.11 57.23
C GLN A 152 -67.85 79.34 58.27
N VAL A 153 -69.16 79.61 58.35
CA VAL A 153 -70.10 78.85 59.21
C VAL A 153 -70.13 77.37 58.83
N ALA A 154 -70.19 77.05 57.52
CA ALA A 154 -70.19 75.67 57.05
C ALA A 154 -68.88 74.92 57.38
N ALA A 155 -67.73 75.57 57.16
CA ALA A 155 -66.41 75.01 57.50
C ALA A 155 -66.26 74.76 59.02
N LEU A 156 -66.80 75.67 59.85
CA LEU A 156 -66.80 75.50 61.29
C LEU A 156 -67.65 74.29 61.71
N ALA A 157 -68.84 74.13 61.13
CA ALA A 157 -69.71 72.97 61.40
C ALA A 157 -69.02 71.63 61.07
N THR A 158 -68.31 71.54 59.95
CA THR A 158 -67.56 70.33 59.57
C THR A 158 -66.40 70.03 60.52
N THR A 159 -65.71 71.06 60.99
CA THR A 159 -64.56 70.90 61.91
C THR A 159 -65.05 70.42 63.28
N LEU A 160 -66.15 71.00 63.79
CA LEU A 160 -66.77 70.56 65.04
C LEU A 160 -67.31 69.12 64.97
N ALA A 161 -67.84 68.71 63.82
CA ALA A 161 -68.27 67.33 63.60
C ALA A 161 -67.10 66.32 63.60
N ALA A 162 -65.93 66.72 63.08
CA ALA A 162 -64.72 65.89 63.13
C ALA A 162 -64.20 65.76 64.57
N LEU A 163 -64.18 66.86 65.34
CA LEU A 163 -63.80 66.85 66.75
C LEU A 163 -64.68 65.89 67.59
N ALA A 164 -65.98 65.84 67.32
CA ALA A 164 -66.89 64.93 68.00
C ALA A 164 -66.61 63.43 67.74
N ARG A 165 -65.89 63.08 66.66
CA ARG A 165 -65.58 61.69 66.29
C ARG A 165 -64.26 61.18 66.87
N LYS A 166 -63.38 62.05 67.37
CA LYS A 166 -62.06 61.68 67.90
C LYS A 166 -62.08 60.63 69.02
N PRO A 167 -63.02 60.64 69.99
CA PRO A 167 -63.09 59.56 70.97
C PRO A 167 -63.28 58.18 70.32
N LEU A 168 -64.08 58.07 69.25
CA LEU A 168 -64.31 56.81 68.55
C LEU A 168 -63.05 56.34 67.79
N GLU A 169 -62.23 57.26 67.29
CA GLU A 169 -60.95 56.93 66.63
C GLU A 169 -59.95 56.33 67.62
N VAL A 170 -59.80 56.94 68.80
CA VAL A 170 -58.93 56.41 69.87
C VAL A 170 -59.46 55.06 70.37
N GLN A 171 -60.78 54.90 70.51
CA GLN A 171 -61.40 53.63 70.88
C GLN A 171 -61.05 52.50 69.91
N ARG A 172 -61.07 52.77 68.60
CA ARG A 172 -60.67 51.80 67.58
C ARG A 172 -59.19 51.45 67.68
N GLY A 173 -58.32 52.43 67.89
CA GLY A 173 -56.89 52.21 68.07
C GLY A 173 -56.55 51.34 69.30
N LEU A 174 -57.35 51.43 70.37
CA LEU A 174 -57.21 50.53 71.54
C LEU A 174 -57.72 49.11 71.24
N ALA A 175 -58.81 48.98 70.48
CA ALA A 175 -59.32 47.67 70.07
C ALA A 175 -58.33 46.91 69.15
N GLU A 176 -57.63 47.62 68.28
CA GLU A 176 -56.55 47.04 67.46
C GLU A 176 -55.40 46.52 68.33
N LEU A 177 -54.97 47.30 69.33
CA LEU A 177 -53.95 46.85 70.30
C LEU A 177 -54.40 45.63 71.11
N GLN A 178 -55.67 45.58 71.52
CA GLN A 178 -56.24 44.42 72.18
C GLN A 178 -56.15 43.16 71.30
N ALA A 179 -56.52 43.27 70.02
CA ALA A 179 -56.47 42.16 69.07
C ALA A 179 -55.03 41.69 68.80
N MET A 180 -54.08 42.62 68.70
CA MET A 180 -52.66 42.28 68.56
C MET A 180 -52.12 41.55 69.80
N ALA A 181 -52.50 42.00 71.00
CA ALA A 181 -52.11 41.33 72.24
C ALA A 181 -52.75 39.94 72.38
N GLU A 182 -53.98 39.76 71.92
CA GLU A 182 -54.65 38.46 71.89
C GLU A 182 -53.95 37.48 70.94
N THR A 183 -53.60 37.94 69.73
CA THR A 183 -52.85 37.14 68.76
C THR A 183 -51.50 36.71 69.34
N LEU A 184 -50.75 37.63 69.94
CA LEU A 184 -49.47 37.29 70.57
C LEU A 184 -49.63 36.31 71.74
N ALA A 185 -50.68 36.43 72.55
CA ALA A 185 -50.95 35.48 73.62
C ALA A 185 -51.28 34.07 73.10
N GLU A 186 -52.01 33.98 71.98
CA GLU A 186 -52.28 32.70 71.30
C GLU A 186 -51.01 32.08 70.73
N GLU A 187 -50.14 32.88 70.10
CA GLU A 187 -48.82 32.43 69.61
C GLU A 187 -47.94 31.90 70.76
N ILE A 188 -47.85 32.64 71.87
CA ILE A 188 -47.12 32.23 73.07
C ILE A 188 -47.69 30.90 73.63
N ALA A 189 -49.01 30.76 73.72
CA ALA A 189 -49.66 29.55 74.21
C ALA A 189 -49.53 28.36 73.24
N ALA A 190 -49.39 28.60 71.94
CA ALA A 190 -49.11 27.57 70.95
C ALA A 190 -47.66 27.05 71.07
N GLU A 191 -46.69 27.96 71.23
CA GLU A 191 -45.29 27.59 71.46
C GLU A 191 -45.08 26.89 72.82
N GLU A 192 -45.86 27.24 73.84
CA GLU A 192 -45.86 26.52 75.11
C GLU A 192 -46.40 25.09 74.97
N ARG A 193 -47.49 24.89 74.20
CA ARG A 193 -48.02 23.55 73.89
C ARG A 193 -47.05 22.69 73.08
N ARG A 194 -46.16 23.31 72.31
CA ARG A 194 -45.05 22.65 71.62
C ARG A 194 -43.93 22.22 72.59
N GLY A 195 -43.91 22.75 73.80
CA GLY A 195 -42.96 22.39 74.87
C GLY A 195 -41.88 23.44 75.15
N THR A 196 -41.99 24.64 74.56
CA THR A 196 -41.08 25.76 74.82
C THR A 196 -41.45 26.43 76.16
N GLY A 197 -40.65 26.26 77.21
CA GLY A 197 -40.90 26.97 78.47
C GLY A 197 -40.10 28.25 78.65
N GLY A 198 -40.39 28.95 79.75
CA GLY A 198 -40.00 30.36 79.95
C GLY A 198 -40.96 31.36 79.30
N LEU A 199 -41.96 30.88 78.54
CA LEU A 199 -42.96 31.69 77.84
C LEU A 199 -44.16 32.11 78.71
N VAL A 200 -44.46 31.35 79.77
CA VAL A 200 -45.61 31.58 80.68
C VAL A 200 -45.62 33.00 81.25
N ALA A 201 -44.46 33.48 81.73
CA ALA A 201 -44.33 34.82 82.29
C ALA A 201 -44.63 35.91 81.24
N LEU A 202 -44.19 35.71 79.99
CA LEU A 202 -44.49 36.62 78.88
C LEU A 202 -45.97 36.61 78.53
N GLY A 203 -46.62 35.44 78.56
CA GLY A 203 -48.06 35.30 78.37
C GLY A 203 -48.88 36.16 79.36
N TYR A 204 -48.52 36.14 80.64
CA TYR A 204 -49.15 37.01 81.65
C TYR A 204 -48.92 38.50 81.36
N GLU A 205 -47.71 38.90 80.96
CA GLU A 205 -47.40 40.29 80.61
C GLU A 205 -48.19 40.78 79.39
N VAL A 206 -48.39 39.93 78.37
CA VAL A 206 -49.21 40.23 77.19
C VAL A 206 -50.69 40.36 77.56
N GLN A 207 -51.22 39.48 78.42
CA GLN A 207 -52.59 39.59 78.92
C GLN A 207 -52.80 40.89 79.73
N ALA A 208 -51.80 41.37 80.45
CA ALA A 208 -51.88 42.67 81.14
C ALA A 208 -51.97 43.84 80.15
N VAL A 209 -51.25 43.79 79.01
CA VAL A 209 -51.38 44.80 77.93
C VAL A 209 -52.79 44.75 77.31
N ARG A 210 -53.31 43.55 77.03
CA ARG A 210 -54.68 43.34 76.52
C ARG A 210 -55.74 43.90 77.47
N ALA A 211 -55.64 43.58 78.76
CA ALA A 211 -56.57 44.05 79.79
C ALA A 211 -56.55 45.58 79.92
N ASN A 212 -55.37 46.20 79.88
CA ASN A 212 -55.25 47.66 79.89
C ASN A 212 -55.88 48.32 78.66
N ALA A 213 -55.64 47.78 77.46
CA ALA A 213 -56.25 48.31 76.24
C ALA A 213 -57.79 48.20 76.27
N MET A 214 -58.32 47.08 76.78
CA MET A 214 -59.74 46.84 76.93
C MET A 214 -60.39 47.79 77.95
N ASP A 215 -59.82 47.93 79.16
CA ASP A 215 -60.32 48.83 80.22
C ASP A 215 -60.40 50.29 79.73
N TRP A 216 -59.36 50.78 79.06
CA TRP A 216 -59.38 52.12 78.47
C TRP A 216 -60.39 52.26 77.33
N GLY A 217 -60.57 51.23 76.50
CA GLY A 217 -61.58 51.20 75.45
C GLY A 217 -63.02 51.24 76.00
N GLU A 218 -63.28 50.53 77.11
CA GLU A 218 -64.58 50.53 77.80
C GLU A 218 -64.87 51.86 78.50
N ARG A 219 -63.88 52.44 79.19
CA ARG A 219 -64.00 53.77 79.80
C ARG A 219 -64.38 54.82 78.77
N LEU A 220 -63.75 54.77 77.58
CA LEU A 220 -64.05 55.71 76.50
C LEU A 220 -65.43 55.48 75.89
N ARG A 221 -65.90 54.22 75.84
CA ARG A 221 -67.25 53.86 75.38
C ARG A 221 -68.35 54.34 76.31
N ALA A 222 -68.12 54.26 77.63
CA ALA A 222 -69.06 54.66 78.67
C ALA A 222 -69.03 56.16 78.98
N ALA A 223 -68.07 56.89 78.42
CA ALA A 223 -67.88 58.32 78.66
C ALA A 223 -69.07 59.13 78.15
N THR A 224 -69.52 60.10 78.96
CA THR A 224 -70.51 61.09 78.53
C THR A 224 -69.87 62.11 77.58
N GLU A 225 -70.66 62.85 76.79
CA GLU A 225 -70.17 63.87 75.85
C GLU A 225 -69.24 64.93 76.51
N ARG A 226 -69.34 65.12 77.83
CA ARG A 226 -68.53 66.07 78.60
C ARG A 226 -67.13 65.54 78.93
N ASP A 227 -67.00 64.25 79.23
CA ASP A 227 -65.77 63.64 79.76
C ASP A 227 -64.97 62.89 78.69
N ALA A 228 -65.63 62.51 77.59
CA ALA A 228 -65.01 61.79 76.47
C ALA A 228 -63.74 62.45 75.89
N PRO A 229 -63.62 63.79 75.80
CA PRO A 229 -62.39 64.40 75.30
C PRO A 229 -61.18 64.21 76.19
N GLN A 230 -61.35 64.29 77.51
CA GLN A 230 -60.24 64.13 78.47
C GLN A 230 -59.75 62.68 78.50
N LEU A 231 -60.69 61.72 78.52
CA LEU A 231 -60.36 60.30 78.46
C LEU A 231 -59.70 59.91 77.13
N ALA A 232 -60.10 60.50 76.02
CA ALA A 232 -59.45 60.27 74.72
C ALA A 232 -58.00 60.77 74.68
N ILE A 233 -57.70 61.89 75.34
CA ILE A 233 -56.34 62.43 75.44
C ILE A 233 -55.45 61.48 76.26
N GLU A 234 -55.93 61.06 77.43
CA GLU A 234 -55.19 60.15 78.32
C GLU A 234 -54.95 58.79 77.67
N ALA A 235 -55.98 58.24 77.01
CA ALA A 235 -55.86 56.96 76.33
C ALA A 235 -54.93 57.02 75.11
N GLU A 236 -54.97 58.10 74.33
CA GLU A 236 -54.07 58.29 73.19
C GLU A 236 -52.62 58.50 73.64
N ALA A 237 -52.37 59.08 74.81
CA ALA A 237 -51.03 59.18 75.39
C ALA A 237 -50.48 57.80 75.85
N LEU A 238 -51.34 56.90 76.32
CA LEU A 238 -50.96 55.55 76.74
C LEU A 238 -50.77 54.58 75.56
N ARG A 239 -51.49 54.78 74.45
CA ARG A 239 -51.52 53.88 73.30
C ARG A 239 -50.13 53.53 72.73
N PRO A 240 -49.20 54.48 72.50
CA PRO A 240 -47.85 54.16 72.02
C PRO A 240 -47.00 53.38 73.02
N LEU A 241 -47.18 53.60 74.33
CA LEU A 241 -46.43 52.89 75.38
C LEU A 241 -46.83 51.42 75.44
N LEU A 242 -48.12 51.12 75.31
CA LEU A 242 -48.63 49.75 75.22
C LEU A 242 -48.14 49.05 73.94
N MET A 243 -48.07 49.77 72.82
CA MET A 243 -47.53 49.25 71.56
C MET A 243 -46.05 48.86 71.68
N ILE A 244 -45.20 49.73 72.25
CA ILE A 244 -43.77 49.45 72.48
C ILE A 244 -43.61 48.20 73.34
N LYS A 245 -44.34 48.15 74.47
CA LYS A 245 -44.29 46.98 75.37
C LYS A 245 -44.70 45.69 74.66
N LEU A 246 -45.68 45.73 73.76
CA LEU A 246 -46.13 44.56 73.01
C LEU A 246 -45.07 44.05 72.03
N TRP A 247 -44.36 44.96 71.34
CA TRP A 247 -43.24 44.60 70.46
C TRP A 247 -42.07 43.97 71.22
N ASP A 248 -41.69 44.54 72.36
CA ASP A 248 -40.63 43.97 73.21
C ASP A 248 -40.97 42.54 73.67
N LEU A 249 -42.25 42.29 74.00
CA LEU A 249 -42.72 40.96 74.40
C LEU A 249 -42.69 39.95 73.23
N LEU A 250 -43.05 40.38 72.02
CA LEU A 250 -42.96 39.56 70.81
C LEU A 250 -41.50 39.17 70.51
N GLU A 251 -40.56 40.11 70.58
CA GLU A 251 -39.14 39.83 70.34
C GLU A 251 -38.56 38.84 71.37
N ARG A 252 -38.90 39.02 72.65
CA ARG A 252 -38.48 38.09 73.71
C ARG A 252 -39.06 36.68 73.50
N ALA A 253 -40.33 36.57 73.14
CA ALA A 253 -40.97 35.28 72.87
C ALA A 253 -40.30 34.56 71.68
N ARG A 254 -40.04 35.29 70.58
CA ARG A 254 -39.33 34.75 69.41
C ARG A 254 -37.90 34.30 69.73
N LYS A 255 -37.19 35.05 70.57
CA LYS A 255 -35.83 34.69 71.01
C LYS A 255 -35.83 33.36 71.76
N ILE A 256 -36.75 33.16 72.71
CA ILE A 256 -36.84 31.92 73.49
C ILE A 256 -37.20 30.73 72.59
N ALA A 257 -38.18 30.88 71.70
CA ALA A 257 -38.54 29.84 70.74
C ALA A 257 -37.38 29.46 69.80
N GLY A 258 -36.63 30.45 69.30
CA GLY A 258 -35.45 30.21 68.47
C GLY A 258 -34.34 29.43 69.19
N LEU A 259 -34.10 29.72 70.47
CA LEU A 259 -33.11 28.99 71.28
C LEU A 259 -33.54 27.55 71.57
N HIS A 260 -34.84 27.32 71.79
CA HIS A 260 -35.37 25.97 71.95
C HIS A 260 -35.19 25.13 70.67
N ASP A 261 -35.49 25.71 69.51
CA ASP A 261 -35.33 25.05 68.22
C ASP A 261 -33.87 24.72 67.90
N GLU A 262 -32.95 25.63 68.24
CA GLU A 262 -31.51 25.36 68.12
C GLU A 262 -31.05 24.21 69.03
N ALA A 263 -31.55 24.16 70.27
CA ALA A 263 -31.24 23.07 71.19
C ALA A 263 -31.76 21.70 70.68
N LEU A 264 -32.99 21.64 70.16
CA LEU A 264 -33.56 20.43 69.59
C LEU A 264 -32.83 19.96 68.32
N ASP A 265 -32.41 20.89 67.45
CA ASP A 265 -31.65 20.55 66.24
C ASP A 265 -30.29 19.92 66.59
N TRP A 266 -29.57 20.49 67.56
CA TRP A 266 -28.30 19.92 68.01
C TRP A 266 -28.46 18.57 68.72
N GLN A 267 -29.54 18.35 69.47
CA GLN A 267 -29.86 17.04 70.04
C GLN A 267 -30.13 15.99 68.94
N ARG A 268 -30.94 16.32 67.93
CA ARG A 268 -31.17 15.42 66.78
C ARG A 268 -29.89 15.07 66.03
N LYS A 269 -28.99 16.05 65.86
CA LYS A 269 -27.68 15.84 65.23
C LYS A 269 -26.77 14.93 66.06
N LEU A 270 -26.80 15.06 67.39
CA LEU A 270 -26.09 14.18 68.30
C LEU A 270 -26.64 12.74 68.22
N ASP A 271 -27.96 12.57 68.23
CA ASP A 271 -28.63 11.27 68.13
C ASP A 271 -28.28 10.56 66.82
N ALA A 272 -28.30 11.29 65.70
CA ALA A 272 -27.89 10.75 64.41
C ALA A 272 -26.41 10.34 64.38
N ALA A 273 -25.53 11.13 65.01
CA ALA A 273 -24.11 10.79 65.11
C ALA A 273 -23.88 9.54 65.99
N LEU A 274 -24.64 9.38 67.08
CA LEU A 274 -24.57 8.18 67.93
C LEU A 274 -25.12 6.94 67.23
N ALA A 275 -26.21 7.06 66.47
CA ALA A 275 -26.74 5.96 65.67
C ALA A 275 -25.72 5.47 64.61
N ALA A 276 -24.99 6.39 63.98
CA ALA A 276 -23.90 6.04 63.07
C ALA A 276 -22.74 5.33 63.78
N VAL A 277 -22.39 5.75 65.00
CA VAL A 277 -21.41 5.02 65.84
C VAL A 277 -21.89 3.59 66.10
N ASP A 278 -23.16 3.39 66.45
CA ASP A 278 -23.71 2.06 66.75
C ASP A 278 -23.70 1.12 65.55
N GLU A 279 -24.08 1.62 64.37
CA GLU A 279 -24.00 0.86 63.12
C GLU A 279 -22.56 0.41 62.84
N ARG A 280 -21.58 1.31 63.03
CA ARG A 280 -20.16 0.99 62.82
C ARG A 280 -19.62 0.01 63.84
N LEU A 281 -20.04 0.12 65.11
CA LEU A 281 -19.67 -0.84 66.13
C LEU A 281 -20.29 -2.22 65.88
N GLY A 282 -21.51 -2.28 65.34
CA GLY A 282 -22.17 -3.54 64.98
C GLY A 282 -21.51 -4.28 63.80
N ALA A 283 -20.79 -3.55 62.93
CA ALA A 283 -20.06 -4.12 61.80
C ALA A 283 -18.66 -4.67 62.17
N LEU A 284 -18.14 -4.32 63.34
CA LEU A 284 -16.85 -4.80 63.84
C LEU A 284 -16.98 -6.17 64.50
N LEU A 285 -15.89 -6.94 64.50
CA LEU A 285 -15.80 -8.11 65.38
C LEU A 285 -16.00 -7.71 66.86
N PRO A 286 -16.66 -8.56 67.67
CA PRO A 286 -16.98 -8.24 69.06
C PRO A 286 -15.79 -7.76 69.90
N ALA A 287 -14.61 -8.36 69.67
CA ALA A 287 -13.40 -8.04 70.43
C ALA A 287 -12.77 -6.67 70.07
N PHE A 288 -13.03 -6.14 68.87
CA PHE A 288 -12.65 -4.78 68.50
C PHE A 288 -13.72 -3.76 68.87
N ALA A 289 -14.99 -4.14 68.77
CA ALA A 289 -16.09 -3.31 69.26
C ALA A 289 -15.96 -3.01 70.77
N SER A 290 -15.49 -3.98 71.58
CA SER A 290 -15.29 -3.81 73.02
C SER A 290 -14.30 -2.70 73.41
N VAL A 291 -13.41 -2.30 72.52
CA VAL A 291 -12.45 -1.21 72.76
C VAL A 291 -13.13 0.17 72.74
N LEU A 292 -14.13 0.33 71.88
CA LEU A 292 -14.81 1.60 71.65
C LEU A 292 -16.13 1.71 72.42
N LEU A 293 -16.71 0.58 72.84
CA LEU A 293 -17.96 0.49 73.60
C LEU A 293 -17.98 1.37 74.87
N PRO A 294 -16.93 1.43 75.71
CA PRO A 294 -16.92 2.31 76.89
C PRO A 294 -17.10 3.79 76.53
N ALA A 295 -16.39 4.27 75.50
CA ALA A 295 -16.50 5.66 75.05
C ALA A 295 -17.88 5.97 74.45
N ALA A 296 -18.45 5.03 73.68
CA ALA A 296 -19.82 5.15 73.16
C ALA A 296 -20.85 5.20 74.30
N HIS A 297 -20.65 4.40 75.35
CA HIS A 297 -21.53 4.38 76.52
C HIS A 297 -21.48 5.71 77.29
N THR A 298 -20.29 6.27 77.51
CA THR A 298 -20.15 7.60 78.13
C THR A 298 -20.87 8.69 77.34
N LEU A 299 -20.74 8.70 76.01
CA LEU A 299 -21.44 9.68 75.16
C LEU A 299 -22.97 9.53 75.24
N ARG A 300 -23.49 8.31 75.34
CA ARG A 300 -24.93 8.06 75.52
C ARG A 300 -25.44 8.53 76.88
N GLU A 301 -24.68 8.32 77.95
CA GLU A 301 -25.07 8.83 79.27
C GLU A 301 -25.06 10.37 79.29
N GLU A 302 -24.08 11.03 78.66
CA GLU A 302 -24.10 12.49 78.50
C GLU A 302 -25.26 12.98 77.62
N GLN A 303 -25.63 12.24 76.57
CA GLN A 303 -26.79 12.54 75.72
C GLN A 303 -28.11 12.46 76.49
N LYS A 304 -28.31 11.42 77.31
CA LYS A 304 -29.48 11.31 78.20
C LYS A 304 -29.53 12.46 79.22
N ALA A 305 -28.40 12.82 79.81
CA ALA A 305 -28.32 13.94 80.75
C ALA A 305 -28.70 15.28 80.09
N LEU A 306 -28.28 15.50 78.83
CA LEU A 306 -28.67 16.69 78.06
C LEU A 306 -30.15 16.70 77.66
N ALA A 307 -30.72 15.54 77.32
CA ALA A 307 -32.15 15.41 77.05
C ALA A 307 -32.98 15.81 78.28
N ALA A 308 -32.59 15.35 79.47
CA ALA A 308 -33.22 15.73 80.73
C ALA A 308 -33.09 17.24 81.00
N ARG A 309 -31.91 17.84 80.75
CA ARG A 309 -31.65 19.28 80.94
C ARG A 309 -32.49 20.16 80.02
N CYS A 310 -32.74 19.74 78.77
CA CYS A 310 -33.65 20.45 77.86
C CYS A 310 -35.09 20.47 78.40
N GLY A 311 -35.48 19.46 79.19
CA GLY A 311 -36.76 19.38 79.89
C GLY A 311 -36.95 20.36 81.05
N GLU A 312 -35.91 21.08 81.49
CA GLU A 312 -36.04 22.15 82.50
C GLU A 312 -36.61 23.45 81.93
N GLN A 313 -36.75 23.53 80.61
CA GLN A 313 -37.53 24.55 79.90
C GLN A 313 -37.20 26.02 80.28
N SER A 314 -35.92 26.37 80.30
CA SER A 314 -35.43 27.74 80.53
C SER A 314 -34.46 28.21 79.45
N GLU A 315 -34.34 29.54 79.27
CA GLU A 315 -33.44 30.14 78.26
C GLU A 315 -31.98 29.67 78.43
N ALA A 316 -31.48 29.67 79.67
CA ALA A 316 -30.12 29.24 79.99
C ALA A 316 -29.91 27.75 79.70
N ALA A 317 -30.91 26.91 79.99
CA ALA A 317 -30.86 25.49 79.71
C ALA A 317 -30.80 25.21 78.19
N TYR A 318 -31.60 25.90 77.36
CA TYR A 318 -31.55 25.72 75.91
C TYR A 318 -30.18 26.09 75.30
N GLN A 319 -29.57 27.20 75.75
CA GLN A 319 -28.23 27.59 75.29
C GLN A 319 -27.14 26.61 75.74
N GLU A 320 -27.21 26.12 76.98
CA GLU A 320 -26.30 25.12 77.52
C GLU A 320 -26.40 23.82 76.72
N VAL A 321 -27.63 23.34 76.47
CA VAL A 321 -27.91 22.13 75.70
C VAL A 321 -27.36 22.25 74.28
N ALA A 322 -27.62 23.34 73.57
CA ALA A 322 -27.11 23.55 72.21
C ALA A 322 -25.57 23.49 72.15
N ARG A 323 -24.87 24.20 73.05
CA ARG A 323 -23.40 24.22 73.10
C ARG A 323 -22.81 22.85 73.44
N ARG A 324 -23.38 22.16 74.42
CA ARG A 324 -22.86 20.86 74.87
C ARG A 324 -23.17 19.77 73.84
N ALA A 325 -24.37 19.76 73.25
CA ALA A 325 -24.73 18.82 72.18
C ALA A 325 -23.85 19.00 70.94
N TRP A 326 -23.50 20.22 70.56
CA TRP A 326 -22.51 20.48 69.50
C TRP A 326 -21.15 19.85 69.79
N ALA A 327 -20.61 20.04 71.01
CA ALA A 327 -19.32 19.47 71.41
C ALA A 327 -19.34 17.93 71.40
N LEU A 328 -20.41 17.32 71.94
CA LEU A 328 -20.58 15.86 71.94
C LEU A 328 -20.77 15.30 70.53
N THR A 329 -21.42 16.02 69.62
CA THR A 329 -21.53 15.61 68.21
C THR A 329 -20.14 15.51 67.57
N GLY A 330 -19.22 16.42 67.91
CA GLY A 330 -17.82 16.35 67.48
C GLY A 330 -17.09 15.11 68.01
N GLN A 331 -17.32 14.74 69.27
CA GLN A 331 -16.75 13.54 69.89
C GLN A 331 -17.33 12.24 69.30
N ALA A 332 -18.65 12.18 69.10
CA ALA A 332 -19.32 11.05 68.44
C ALA A 332 -18.78 10.81 67.03
N ARG A 333 -18.61 11.87 66.21
CA ARG A 333 -17.99 11.77 64.87
C ARG A 333 -16.51 11.39 64.90
N ALA A 334 -15.78 11.72 65.96
CA ALA A 334 -14.41 11.24 66.13
C ALA A 334 -14.37 9.73 66.40
N LEU A 335 -15.29 9.25 67.26
CA LEU A 335 -15.46 7.84 67.56
C LEU A 335 -15.92 7.03 66.35
N GLU A 336 -16.88 7.55 65.58
CA GLU A 336 -17.35 6.96 64.31
C GLU A 336 -16.19 6.77 63.32
N ARG A 337 -15.31 7.77 63.18
CA ARG A 337 -14.13 7.69 62.32
C ARG A 337 -13.12 6.65 62.81
N GLN A 338 -12.95 6.50 64.12
CA GLN A 338 -12.10 5.46 64.69
C GLN A 338 -12.68 4.06 64.42
N ALA A 339 -13.98 3.86 64.65
CA ALA A 339 -14.68 2.61 64.35
C ALA A 339 -14.60 2.26 62.85
N SER A 340 -14.80 3.23 61.97
CA SER A 340 -14.73 3.05 60.51
C SER A 340 -13.34 2.60 60.06
N ARG A 341 -12.27 3.25 60.55
CA ARG A 341 -10.89 2.86 60.22
C ARG A 341 -10.55 1.44 60.66
N LEU A 342 -11.00 1.05 61.85
CA LEU A 342 -10.83 -0.32 62.34
C LEU A 342 -11.59 -1.32 61.47
N SER A 343 -12.83 -1.01 61.09
CA SER A 343 -13.67 -1.90 60.26
C SER A 343 -13.09 -2.09 58.86
N GLU A 344 -12.61 -1.01 58.24
CA GLU A 344 -11.91 -1.06 56.96
C GLU A 344 -10.65 -1.93 57.04
N ALA A 345 -9.82 -1.73 58.06
CA ALA A 345 -8.61 -2.52 58.26
C ALA A 345 -8.92 -4.01 58.50
N GLU A 346 -9.94 -4.30 59.31
CA GLU A 346 -10.40 -5.67 59.57
C GLU A 346 -10.87 -6.34 58.28
N SER A 347 -11.73 -5.67 57.51
CA SER A 347 -12.27 -6.19 56.25
C SER A 347 -11.17 -6.46 55.21
N ALA A 348 -10.16 -5.59 55.13
CA ALA A 348 -9.03 -5.74 54.22
C ALA A 348 -8.18 -6.96 54.56
N VAL A 349 -7.88 -7.17 55.85
CA VAL A 349 -7.11 -8.33 56.31
C VAL A 349 -7.92 -9.62 56.10
N ARG A 350 -9.22 -9.62 56.43
CA ARG A 350 -10.10 -10.77 56.19
C ARG A 350 -10.15 -11.15 54.70
N ALA A 351 -10.23 -10.17 53.81
CA ALA A 351 -10.17 -10.39 52.36
C ALA A 351 -8.81 -10.95 51.91
N ALA A 352 -7.70 -10.46 52.49
CA ALA A 352 -6.36 -10.96 52.19
C ALA A 352 -6.20 -12.44 52.58
N ILE A 353 -6.70 -12.84 53.76
CA ILE A 353 -6.69 -14.24 54.21
C ILE A 353 -7.49 -15.12 53.24
N ALA A 354 -8.72 -14.71 52.90
CA ALA A 354 -9.55 -15.46 51.95
C ALA A 354 -8.96 -15.53 50.53
N ALA A 355 -8.12 -14.57 50.14
CA ALA A 355 -7.37 -14.62 48.89
C ALA A 355 -6.23 -15.64 48.98
N CYS A 356 -5.48 -15.67 50.09
CA CYS A 356 -4.45 -16.69 50.33
C CYS A 356 -5.05 -18.11 50.32
N GLU A 357 -6.19 -18.33 50.97
CA GLU A 357 -6.85 -19.65 51.01
C GLU A 357 -7.27 -20.11 49.61
N ARG A 358 -7.85 -19.22 48.80
CA ARG A 358 -8.23 -19.55 47.40
C ARG A 358 -7.02 -19.83 46.52
N ALA A 359 -5.99 -19.00 46.59
CA ALA A 359 -4.76 -19.18 45.82
C ALA A 359 -4.09 -20.53 46.16
N LEU A 360 -4.16 -20.96 47.41
CA LEU A 360 -3.67 -22.27 47.82
C LEU A 360 -4.46 -23.42 47.17
N VAL A 361 -5.78 -23.34 47.14
CA VAL A 361 -6.65 -24.33 46.47
C VAL A 361 -6.38 -24.38 44.96
N ASP A 362 -6.21 -23.21 44.33
CA ASP A 362 -5.90 -23.12 42.91
C ASP A 362 -4.53 -23.76 42.60
N LEU A 363 -3.52 -23.53 43.45
CA LEU A 363 -2.20 -24.17 43.33
C LEU A 363 -2.27 -25.67 43.52
N GLN A 364 -3.05 -26.17 44.49
CA GLN A 364 -3.29 -27.60 44.67
C GLN A 364 -3.91 -28.22 43.41
N GLY A 365 -4.92 -27.57 42.83
CA GLY A 365 -5.55 -28.03 41.59
C GLY A 365 -4.61 -28.01 40.39
N ALA A 366 -3.82 -26.95 40.22
CA ALA A 366 -2.87 -26.81 39.13
C ALA A 366 -1.74 -27.86 39.22
N LEU A 367 -1.22 -28.10 40.43
CA LEU A 367 -0.17 -29.09 40.65
C LEU A 367 -0.69 -30.52 40.40
N ALA A 368 -1.91 -30.84 40.86
CA ALA A 368 -2.52 -32.14 40.62
C ALA A 368 -2.77 -32.40 39.12
N ALA A 369 -3.28 -31.40 38.39
CA ALA A 369 -3.50 -31.50 36.96
C ALA A 369 -2.19 -31.69 36.18
N GLU A 370 -1.12 -30.98 36.58
CA GLU A 370 0.18 -31.15 35.94
C GLU A 370 0.77 -32.54 36.23
N HIS A 371 0.66 -33.01 37.48
CA HIS A 371 1.10 -34.36 37.85
C HIS A 371 0.38 -35.44 37.04
N GLU A 372 -0.95 -35.33 36.86
CA GLU A 372 -1.73 -36.25 36.02
C GLU A 372 -1.31 -36.19 34.54
N ARG A 373 -0.99 -34.99 34.04
CA ARG A 373 -0.57 -34.78 32.65
C ARG A 373 0.80 -35.38 32.36
N CYS A 374 1.80 -35.09 33.20
CA CYS A 374 3.19 -35.42 32.91
C CYS A 374 3.65 -36.75 33.52
N GLY A 375 2.96 -37.25 34.54
CA GLY A 375 3.32 -38.47 35.27
C GLY A 375 4.59 -38.37 36.10
N VAL A 376 5.17 -37.17 36.25
CA VAL A 376 6.44 -36.91 36.96
C VAL A 376 6.17 -36.57 38.44
N ASP A 377 7.05 -37.01 39.33
CA ASP A 377 7.03 -36.59 40.73
C ASP A 377 7.49 -35.13 40.88
N LEU A 378 6.57 -34.23 41.19
CA LEU A 378 6.81 -32.78 41.31
C LEU A 378 7.28 -32.42 42.73
N ASP A 379 8.40 -33.03 43.14
CA ASP A 379 8.93 -32.99 44.51
C ASP A 379 9.23 -31.58 45.03
N LEU A 380 9.82 -30.71 44.21
CA LEU A 380 10.11 -29.32 44.59
C LEU A 380 8.83 -28.48 44.70
N CYS A 381 7.92 -28.59 43.72
CA CYS A 381 6.64 -27.90 43.77
C CYS A 381 5.78 -28.38 44.95
N GLN A 382 5.76 -29.68 45.27
CA GLN A 382 5.08 -30.22 46.45
C GLN A 382 5.70 -29.69 47.76
N ALA A 383 7.02 -29.60 47.85
CA ALA A 383 7.68 -29.05 49.02
C ALA A 383 7.33 -27.56 49.25
N LEU A 384 7.27 -26.77 48.17
CA LEU A 384 6.84 -25.37 48.20
C LEU A 384 5.34 -25.24 48.53
N LEU A 385 4.50 -26.11 47.97
CA LEU A 385 3.08 -26.16 48.29
C LEU A 385 2.86 -26.45 49.78
N HIS A 386 3.55 -27.46 50.34
CA HIS A 386 3.48 -27.75 51.78
C HIS A 386 3.99 -26.61 52.66
N ARG A 387 4.91 -25.78 52.17
CA ARG A 387 5.35 -24.58 52.87
C ARG A 387 4.26 -23.49 52.82
N ALA A 388 3.60 -23.31 51.67
CA ALA A 388 2.47 -22.42 51.49
C ALA A 388 1.23 -22.85 52.30
N GLU A 389 0.98 -24.16 52.42
CA GLU A 389 -0.09 -24.73 53.28
C GLU A 389 0.18 -24.40 54.75
N ARG A 390 1.41 -24.63 55.22
CA ARG A 390 1.81 -24.33 56.60
C ARG A 390 1.74 -22.83 56.90
N SER A 391 2.16 -21.97 55.98
CA SER A 391 2.08 -20.52 56.17
C SER A 391 0.64 -20.02 56.20
N THR A 392 -0.22 -20.51 55.29
CA THR A 392 -1.64 -20.16 55.23
C THR A 392 -2.40 -20.66 56.46
N ALA A 393 -2.12 -21.87 56.93
CA ALA A 393 -2.67 -22.41 58.18
C ALA A 393 -2.21 -21.58 59.40
N GLY A 394 -0.93 -21.22 59.47
CA GLY A 394 -0.39 -20.34 60.51
C GLY A 394 -1.04 -18.95 60.50
N LEU A 395 -1.25 -18.36 59.32
CA LEU A 395 -1.97 -17.10 59.16
C LEU A 395 -3.40 -17.18 59.70
N ARG A 396 -4.13 -18.26 59.39
CA ARG A 396 -5.49 -18.47 59.90
C ARG A 396 -5.49 -18.65 61.41
N GLN A 397 -4.53 -19.37 61.97
CA GLN A 397 -4.39 -19.54 63.41
C GLN A 397 -4.14 -18.19 64.11
N VAL A 398 -3.18 -17.38 63.62
CA VAL A 398 -2.89 -16.06 64.19
C VAL A 398 -4.11 -15.14 64.07
N TRP A 399 -4.87 -15.18 62.97
CA TRP A 399 -6.13 -14.44 62.85
C TRP A 399 -7.14 -14.85 63.93
N VAL A 400 -7.32 -16.16 64.18
CA VAL A 400 -8.24 -16.63 65.21
C VAL A 400 -7.77 -16.19 66.61
N GLU A 401 -6.48 -16.35 66.93
CA GLU A 401 -5.92 -16.05 68.25
C GLU A 401 -5.83 -14.55 68.55
N GLU A 402 -5.30 -13.76 67.63
CA GLU A 402 -5.00 -12.34 67.87
C GLU A 402 -6.17 -11.41 67.55
N VAL A 403 -7.08 -11.81 66.63
CA VAL A 403 -8.15 -10.96 66.10
C VAL A 403 -9.55 -11.45 66.50
N GLU A 404 -9.89 -12.73 66.30
CA GLU A 404 -11.23 -13.23 66.67
C GLU A 404 -11.39 -13.45 68.18
N ALA A 405 -10.38 -14.02 68.83
CA ALA A 405 -10.36 -14.27 70.28
C ALA A 405 -9.64 -13.18 71.09
N GLY A 406 -8.79 -12.38 70.45
CA GLY A 406 -7.97 -11.38 71.10
C GLY A 406 -8.75 -10.12 71.47
N HIS A 407 -8.64 -9.67 72.72
CA HIS A 407 -9.27 -8.44 73.22
C HIS A 407 -8.20 -7.35 73.39
N PRO A 408 -7.91 -6.55 72.35
CA PRO A 408 -6.91 -5.49 72.47
C PRO A 408 -7.34 -4.42 73.48
N PRO A 409 -6.40 -3.80 74.20
CA PRO A 409 -6.72 -2.79 75.23
C PRO A 409 -7.11 -1.43 74.64
N ASP A 410 -6.63 -1.09 73.44
CA ASP A 410 -6.90 0.17 72.76
C ASP A 410 -6.92 0.04 71.22
N VAL A 411 -7.35 1.11 70.54
CA VAL A 411 -7.48 1.16 69.06
C VAL A 411 -6.13 1.03 68.37
N ALA A 412 -5.06 1.57 68.97
CA ALA A 412 -3.72 1.49 68.39
C ALA A 412 -3.20 0.05 68.38
N SER A 413 -3.43 -0.68 69.46
CA SER A 413 -3.11 -2.10 69.61
C SER A 413 -3.92 -2.96 68.66
N ALA A 414 -5.23 -2.68 68.52
CA ALA A 414 -6.08 -3.36 67.54
C ALA A 414 -5.57 -3.18 66.09
N MET A 415 -5.24 -1.94 65.71
CA MET A 415 -4.65 -1.63 64.39
C MET A 415 -3.28 -2.29 64.18
N ALA A 416 -2.44 -2.37 65.23
CA ALA A 416 -1.14 -3.02 65.16
C ALA A 416 -1.25 -4.53 64.91
N ARG A 417 -2.17 -5.21 65.60
CA ARG A 417 -2.47 -6.64 65.38
C ARG A 417 -2.97 -6.90 63.97
N LEU A 418 -3.91 -6.09 63.46
CA LEU A 418 -4.39 -6.19 62.08
C LEU A 418 -3.27 -6.01 61.06
N ARG A 419 -2.35 -5.06 61.27
CA ARG A 419 -1.17 -4.88 60.41
C ARG A 419 -0.24 -6.09 60.44
N GLN A 420 0.06 -6.63 61.62
CA GLN A 420 0.89 -7.83 61.76
C GLN A 420 0.30 -9.01 60.97
N VAL A 421 -1.02 -9.22 61.05
CA VAL A 421 -1.69 -10.27 60.26
C VAL A 421 -1.66 -9.95 58.76
N GLY A 422 -1.81 -8.68 58.38
CA GLY A 422 -1.64 -8.24 56.99
C GLY A 422 -0.25 -8.54 56.42
N ASP A 423 0.81 -8.27 57.18
CA ASP A 423 2.20 -8.56 56.81
C ASP A 423 2.42 -10.07 56.67
N LEU A 424 1.83 -10.88 57.55
CA LEU A 424 1.85 -12.35 57.43
C LEU A 424 1.11 -12.83 56.18
N ALA A 425 -0.01 -12.20 55.82
CA ALA A 425 -0.76 -12.53 54.60
C ALA A 425 0.05 -12.20 53.32
N GLU A 426 0.84 -11.12 53.33
CA GLU A 426 1.81 -10.85 52.27
C GLU A 426 2.93 -11.89 52.21
N ALA A 427 3.48 -12.29 53.36
CA ALA A 427 4.48 -13.35 53.39
C ALA A 427 3.92 -14.68 52.85
N CYS A 428 2.68 -15.03 53.17
CA CYS A 428 2.01 -16.21 52.63
C CYS A 428 1.86 -16.13 51.10
N ARG A 429 1.45 -14.98 50.56
CA ARG A 429 1.35 -14.78 49.10
C ARG A 429 2.68 -14.97 48.40
N ARG A 430 3.80 -14.50 48.96
CA ARG A 430 5.14 -14.71 48.37
C ARG A 430 5.52 -16.19 48.30
N GLU A 431 5.18 -16.98 49.32
CA GLU A 431 5.40 -18.43 49.29
C GLU A 431 4.53 -19.12 48.22
N GLN A 432 3.27 -18.69 48.07
CA GLN A 432 2.35 -19.18 47.03
C GLN A 432 2.85 -18.82 45.62
N GLU A 433 3.32 -17.58 45.43
CA GLU A 433 3.93 -17.13 44.17
C GLU A 433 5.19 -17.91 43.82
N ALA A 434 6.04 -18.23 44.80
CA ALA A 434 7.22 -19.07 44.58
C ALA A 434 6.84 -20.47 44.09
N CYS A 435 5.79 -21.07 44.67
CA CYS A 435 5.25 -22.35 44.20
C CYS A 435 4.69 -22.25 42.77
N ALA A 436 3.96 -21.18 42.45
CA ALA A 436 3.41 -20.93 41.11
C ALA A 436 4.52 -20.80 40.06
N GLN A 437 5.60 -20.08 40.40
CA GLN A 437 6.75 -19.88 39.51
C GLN A 437 7.52 -21.17 39.26
N ALA A 438 7.72 -21.99 40.30
CA ALA A 438 8.34 -23.30 40.15
C ALA A 438 7.53 -24.20 39.20
N LEU A 439 6.21 -24.26 39.40
CA LEU A 439 5.31 -25.03 38.53
C LEU A 439 5.36 -24.55 37.08
N ALA A 440 5.37 -23.24 36.85
CA ALA A 440 5.47 -22.67 35.51
C ALA A 440 6.82 -22.96 34.84
N ALA A 441 7.92 -22.92 35.61
CA ALA A 441 9.25 -23.28 35.12
C ALA A 441 9.33 -24.75 34.72
N TRP A 442 8.73 -25.64 35.53
CA TRP A 442 8.59 -27.05 35.20
C TRP A 442 7.78 -27.27 33.92
N GLN A 443 6.60 -26.64 33.80
CA GLN A 443 5.75 -26.75 32.60
C GLN A 443 6.50 -26.34 31.31
N ALA A 444 7.31 -25.28 31.38
CA ALA A 444 8.12 -24.82 30.26
C ALA A 444 9.21 -25.84 29.89
N LEU A 445 9.88 -26.42 30.89
CA LEU A 445 10.89 -27.46 30.68
C LEU A 445 10.26 -28.71 30.07
N TYR A 446 9.14 -29.19 30.63
CA TYR A 446 8.46 -30.38 30.17
C TYR A 446 7.96 -30.24 28.73
N LYS A 447 7.37 -29.08 28.39
CA LYS A 447 6.99 -28.77 27.00
C LYS A 447 8.19 -28.85 26.05
N ARG A 448 9.36 -28.34 26.45
CA ARG A 448 10.57 -28.40 25.63
C ARG A 448 11.03 -29.84 25.41
N VAL A 449 10.95 -30.68 26.44
CA VAL A 449 11.23 -32.12 26.35
C VAL A 449 10.27 -32.80 25.38
N GLU A 450 8.96 -32.54 25.49
CA GLU A 450 7.94 -33.07 24.57
C GLU A 450 8.23 -32.67 23.11
N GLU A 451 8.56 -31.40 22.84
CA GLU A 451 8.88 -30.91 21.50
C GLU A 451 10.05 -31.66 20.85
N VAL A 452 11.13 -31.90 21.60
CA VAL A 452 12.31 -32.64 21.10
C VAL A 452 11.93 -34.09 20.83
N LEU A 453 11.25 -34.74 21.77
CA LEU A 453 10.84 -36.14 21.63
C LEU A 453 9.85 -36.32 20.47
N GLN A 454 8.91 -35.40 20.26
CA GLN A 454 7.97 -35.42 19.14
C GLN A 454 8.69 -35.23 17.81
N ARG A 455 9.65 -34.30 17.72
CA ARG A 455 10.43 -34.08 16.49
C ARG A 455 11.20 -35.35 16.08
N LEU A 456 11.80 -36.04 17.03
CA LEU A 456 12.53 -37.28 16.77
C LEU A 456 11.62 -38.43 16.31
N GLU A 457 10.42 -38.54 16.88
CA GLU A 457 9.42 -39.52 16.44
C GLU A 457 8.94 -39.25 15.00
N HIS A 458 8.74 -37.98 14.66
CA HIS A 458 8.27 -37.57 13.33
C HIS A 458 9.38 -37.47 12.28
N SER A 459 10.61 -37.93 12.59
CA SER A 459 11.78 -37.89 11.69
C SER A 459 11.75 -38.86 10.49
N GLY A 460 10.64 -39.59 10.31
CA GLY A 460 10.45 -40.58 9.25
C GLY A 460 10.65 -40.02 7.82
N PRO A 461 10.06 -38.87 7.46
CA PRO A 461 10.20 -38.28 6.14
C PRO A 461 11.63 -37.88 5.79
N GLU A 462 12.38 -37.29 6.72
CA GLU A 462 13.78 -36.91 6.53
C GLU A 462 14.64 -38.15 6.29
N HIS A 463 14.41 -39.20 7.07
CA HIS A 463 15.08 -40.48 6.88
C HIS A 463 14.80 -41.08 5.50
N GLU A 464 13.55 -41.08 5.05
CA GLU A 464 13.20 -41.59 3.73
C GLU A 464 13.84 -40.77 2.59
N ARG A 465 13.95 -39.46 2.76
CA ARG A 465 14.67 -38.61 1.79
C ARG A 465 16.14 -39.00 1.70
N VAL A 466 16.81 -39.17 2.85
CA VAL A 466 18.23 -39.57 2.92
C VAL A 466 18.43 -40.98 2.36
N ARG A 467 17.56 -41.93 2.72
CA ARG A 467 17.56 -43.31 2.20
C ARG A 467 17.41 -43.36 0.70
N ARG A 468 16.48 -42.59 0.12
CA ARG A 468 16.32 -42.48 -1.34
C ARG A 468 17.57 -41.90 -1.98
N ALA A 469 18.12 -40.82 -1.43
CA ALA A 469 19.34 -40.22 -1.95
C ALA A 469 20.53 -41.20 -1.93
N TRP A 470 20.70 -41.95 -0.84
CA TRP A 470 21.73 -42.99 -0.74
C TRP A 470 21.55 -44.10 -1.77
N ARG A 471 20.33 -44.66 -1.92
CA ARG A 471 20.03 -45.68 -2.94
C ARG A 471 20.30 -45.21 -4.35
N GLU A 472 20.01 -43.95 -4.65
CA GLU A 472 20.31 -43.36 -5.94
C GLU A 472 21.81 -43.12 -6.12
N LEU A 473 22.52 -42.72 -5.06
CA LEU A 473 23.97 -42.54 -5.08
C LEU A 473 24.73 -43.85 -5.37
N LEU A 474 24.24 -44.97 -4.84
CA LEU A 474 24.80 -46.30 -5.09
C LEU A 474 24.71 -46.76 -6.56
N ARG A 475 23.93 -46.07 -7.41
CA ARG A 475 23.91 -46.32 -8.86
C ARG A 475 25.12 -45.72 -9.58
N TYR A 476 25.91 -44.90 -8.90
CA TYR A 476 27.11 -44.28 -9.43
C TYR A 476 28.35 -45.00 -8.89
N HIS A 477 29.38 -45.17 -9.73
CA HIS A 477 30.66 -45.72 -9.31
C HIS A 477 31.25 -44.92 -8.11
N PRO A 478 31.88 -45.55 -7.11
CA PRO A 478 32.37 -44.88 -5.89
C PRO A 478 33.30 -43.67 -6.12
N THR A 479 34.04 -43.68 -7.23
CA THR A 479 34.93 -42.55 -7.60
C THR A 479 34.18 -41.26 -7.93
N ASN A 480 32.87 -41.33 -8.22
CA ASN A 480 32.03 -40.17 -8.52
C ASN A 480 31.51 -39.47 -7.23
N TRP A 481 31.75 -40.06 -6.05
CA TRP A 481 31.34 -39.51 -4.75
C TRP A 481 32.37 -39.72 -3.63
N PRO A 482 33.66 -39.39 -3.83
CA PRO A 482 34.75 -39.73 -2.89
C PRO A 482 34.57 -39.15 -1.48
N GLN A 483 33.75 -38.10 -1.33
CA GLN A 483 33.43 -37.45 -0.07
C GLN A 483 32.53 -38.26 0.87
N VAL A 484 31.89 -39.34 0.41
CA VAL A 484 31.05 -40.20 1.25
C VAL A 484 31.72 -41.57 1.41
N GLN A 485 31.81 -42.06 2.64
CA GLN A 485 32.36 -43.39 2.90
C GLN A 485 31.33 -44.48 2.54
N PRO A 486 31.75 -45.64 1.99
CA PRO A 486 30.82 -46.70 1.57
C PRO A 486 29.96 -47.28 2.71
N ASP A 487 30.46 -47.28 3.95
CA ASP A 487 29.78 -47.75 5.16
C ASP A 487 28.91 -46.67 5.82
N TRP A 488 28.80 -45.47 5.23
CA TRP A 488 28.14 -44.33 5.86
C TRP A 488 26.68 -44.60 6.23
N TYR A 489 25.91 -45.24 5.35
CA TYR A 489 24.48 -45.47 5.60
C TYR A 489 24.23 -46.48 6.72
N ASP A 490 25.11 -47.47 6.90
CA ASP A 490 25.04 -48.42 7.99
C ASP A 490 25.32 -47.73 9.34
N ARG A 491 26.31 -46.83 9.37
CA ARG A 491 26.56 -45.99 10.55
C ARG A 491 25.42 -45.00 10.83
N TYR A 492 24.88 -44.36 9.80
CA TYR A 492 23.74 -43.44 9.89
C TYR A 492 22.49 -44.13 10.43
N THR A 493 22.16 -45.32 9.92
CA THR A 493 21.00 -46.10 10.38
C THR A 493 21.18 -46.59 11.81
N ALA A 494 22.37 -47.10 12.17
CA ALA A 494 22.68 -47.49 13.53
C ALA A 494 22.62 -46.30 14.51
N ALA A 495 23.16 -45.15 14.13
CA ALA A 495 23.10 -43.93 14.95
C ALA A 495 21.66 -43.40 15.10
N ARG A 496 20.86 -43.42 14.02
CA ARG A 496 19.44 -43.08 14.09
C ARG A 496 18.66 -44.03 14.99
N GLN A 497 18.91 -45.33 14.89
CA GLN A 497 18.24 -46.33 15.72
C GLN A 497 18.57 -46.10 17.19
N ARG A 498 19.84 -45.84 17.54
CA ARG A 498 20.24 -45.45 18.89
C ARG A 498 19.52 -44.19 19.38
N LEU A 499 19.40 -43.16 18.55
CA LEU A 499 18.64 -41.95 18.90
C LEU A 499 17.16 -42.23 19.16
N GLN A 500 16.56 -43.14 18.38
CA GLN A 500 15.17 -43.56 18.58
C GLN A 500 15.00 -44.41 19.85
N GLU A 501 15.95 -45.30 20.14
CA GLU A 501 16.00 -46.10 21.36
C GLU A 501 16.20 -45.21 22.61
N ASP A 502 17.12 -44.24 22.55
CA ASP A 502 17.36 -43.28 23.62
C ASP A 502 16.11 -42.40 23.87
N ALA A 503 15.48 -41.90 22.81
CA ALA A 503 14.24 -41.12 22.91
C ALA A 503 13.06 -41.97 23.45
N ALA A 504 12.96 -43.23 23.03
CA ALA A 504 11.97 -44.18 23.56
C ALA A 504 12.25 -44.52 25.03
N GLY A 505 13.53 -44.62 25.42
CA GLY A 505 13.97 -44.80 26.80
C GLY A 505 13.52 -43.65 27.68
N ILE A 506 13.73 -42.39 27.24
CA ILE A 506 13.24 -41.20 27.95
C ILE A 506 11.71 -41.21 28.06
N ARG A 507 10.99 -41.55 26.99
CA ARG A 507 9.51 -41.66 27.05
C ARG A 507 9.05 -42.75 28.01
N ALA A 508 9.74 -43.88 28.06
CA ALA A 508 9.43 -44.96 28.99
C ALA A 508 9.71 -44.54 30.44
N GLU A 509 10.80 -43.80 30.70
CA GLU A 509 11.09 -43.21 32.02
C GLU A 509 9.99 -42.24 32.47
N LEU A 510 9.50 -41.38 31.57
CA LEU A 510 8.39 -40.46 31.82
C LEU A 510 7.06 -41.20 32.06
N ALA A 511 6.73 -42.19 31.22
CA ALA A 511 5.49 -42.97 31.35
C ALA A 511 5.46 -43.87 32.60
N ALA A 512 6.63 -44.34 33.05
CA ALA A 512 6.76 -45.11 34.28
C ALA A 512 6.75 -44.24 35.55
N GLY A 513 6.76 -42.90 35.40
CA GLY A 513 6.80 -41.96 36.52
C GLY A 513 8.09 -42.00 37.34
N ASN A 514 9.20 -42.42 36.73
CA ASN A 514 10.50 -42.56 37.40
C ASN A 514 11.32 -41.25 37.42
N VAL A 515 10.74 -40.16 36.92
CA VAL A 515 11.40 -38.84 36.86
C VAL A 515 10.86 -37.98 38.00
N ALA A 516 11.77 -37.26 38.65
CA ALA A 516 11.43 -36.23 39.63
C ALA A 516 11.80 -34.85 39.07
N GLU A 517 11.06 -33.81 39.48
CA GLU A 517 11.33 -32.41 39.09
C GLU A 517 12.76 -31.98 39.44
N SER A 518 13.29 -32.42 40.58
CA SER A 518 14.69 -32.20 40.99
C SER A 518 15.74 -32.72 40.00
N ARG A 519 15.39 -33.64 39.09
CA ARG A 519 16.25 -34.13 37.99
C ARG A 519 15.84 -33.55 36.63
N GLY A 520 14.99 -32.54 36.60
CA GLY A 520 14.51 -31.90 35.38
C GLY A 520 15.63 -31.33 34.50
N SER A 521 16.68 -30.78 35.11
CA SER A 521 17.86 -30.30 34.38
C SER A 521 18.53 -31.43 33.60
N ASP A 522 18.73 -32.59 34.23
CA ASP A 522 19.39 -33.73 33.62
C ASP A 522 18.56 -34.30 32.45
N LEU A 523 17.23 -34.33 32.62
CA LEU A 523 16.30 -34.70 31.56
C LEU A 523 16.38 -33.74 30.38
N ARG A 524 16.44 -32.43 30.66
CA ARG A 524 16.58 -31.39 29.64
C ARG A 524 17.90 -31.54 28.90
N ASP A 525 19.02 -31.70 29.62
CA ASP A 525 20.35 -31.84 29.03
C ASP A 525 20.44 -33.08 28.13
N ARG A 526 19.87 -34.21 28.58
CA ARG A 526 19.75 -35.43 27.76
C ARG A 526 18.93 -35.18 26.49
N CYS A 527 17.82 -34.45 26.58
CA CYS A 527 17.01 -34.13 25.40
C CYS A 527 17.72 -33.15 24.45
N GLU A 528 18.40 -32.13 24.98
CA GLU A 528 19.20 -31.21 24.17
C GLU A 528 20.35 -31.93 23.47
N GLU A 529 21.01 -32.86 24.16
CA GLU A 529 22.03 -33.73 23.55
C GLU A 529 21.44 -34.59 22.42
N LEU A 530 20.23 -35.16 22.61
CA LEU A 530 19.54 -35.90 21.56
C LEU A 530 19.20 -35.02 20.34
N ASP A 531 18.70 -33.80 20.55
CA ASP A 531 18.42 -32.87 19.45
C ASP A 531 19.71 -32.49 18.71
N GLN A 532 20.81 -32.25 19.44
CA GLN A 532 22.11 -31.90 18.83
C GLN A 532 22.69 -33.06 18.02
N ARG A 533 22.65 -34.28 18.56
CA ARG A 533 23.06 -35.51 17.84
C ARG A 533 22.19 -35.73 16.60
N TRP A 534 20.88 -35.50 16.69
CA TRP A 534 19.96 -35.57 15.55
C TRP A 534 20.26 -34.51 14.48
N GLN A 535 20.52 -33.27 14.87
CA GLN A 535 20.91 -32.21 13.93
C GLN A 535 22.22 -32.54 13.22
N THR A 536 23.19 -33.11 13.93
CA THR A 536 24.46 -33.58 13.35
C THR A 536 24.22 -34.67 12.31
N LEU A 537 23.39 -35.66 12.67
CA LEU A 537 23.00 -36.77 11.78
C LEU A 537 22.25 -36.28 10.52
N LEU A 538 21.38 -35.26 10.67
CA LEU A 538 20.71 -34.61 9.54
C LEU A 538 21.68 -33.88 8.62
N HIS A 539 22.67 -33.18 9.19
CA HIS A 539 23.68 -32.48 8.41
C HIS A 539 24.53 -33.45 7.59
N GLU A 540 24.94 -34.57 8.19
CA GLU A 540 25.59 -35.66 7.46
C GLU A 540 24.70 -36.20 6.32
N GLY A 541 23.40 -36.41 6.59
CA GLY A 541 22.43 -36.82 5.59
C GLY A 541 22.26 -35.82 4.43
N GLN A 542 22.33 -34.51 4.72
CA GLN A 542 22.37 -33.46 3.69
C GLN A 542 23.63 -33.55 2.83
N GLY A 543 24.77 -33.91 3.42
CA GLY A 543 26.02 -34.18 2.70
C GLY A 543 25.85 -35.24 1.61
N VAL A 544 25.10 -36.30 1.88
CA VAL A 544 24.79 -37.36 0.90
C VAL A 544 23.84 -36.87 -0.20
N VAL A 545 22.83 -36.07 0.16
CA VAL A 545 21.95 -35.44 -0.85
C VAL A 545 22.76 -34.52 -1.78
N MET A 546 23.71 -33.76 -1.24
CA MET A 546 24.62 -32.93 -2.04
C MET A 546 25.58 -33.77 -2.90
N ALA A 547 26.09 -34.88 -2.38
CA ALA A 547 26.92 -35.80 -3.14
C ALA A 547 26.18 -36.37 -4.35
N LEU A 548 24.91 -36.76 -4.18
CA LEU A 548 24.05 -37.19 -5.28
C LEU A 548 23.81 -36.08 -6.30
N ALA A 549 23.56 -34.85 -5.86
CA ALA A 549 23.41 -33.72 -6.75
C ALA A 549 24.67 -33.48 -7.60
N ARG A 550 25.86 -33.62 -7.01
CA ARG A 550 27.14 -33.52 -7.73
C ARG A 550 27.34 -34.67 -8.73
N ALA A 551 27.03 -35.91 -8.34
CA ALA A 551 27.13 -37.06 -9.22
C ALA A 551 26.21 -36.92 -10.45
N ARG A 552 24.95 -36.49 -10.25
CA ARG A 552 23.99 -36.18 -11.33
C ARG A 552 24.47 -35.05 -12.25
N ALA A 553 25.10 -34.03 -11.68
CA ALA A 553 25.66 -32.94 -12.46
C ALA A 553 26.84 -33.43 -13.32
N ALA A 554 27.72 -34.26 -12.77
CA ALA A 554 28.83 -34.86 -13.50
C ALA A 554 28.35 -35.77 -14.65
N GLU A 555 27.34 -36.61 -14.40
CA GLU A 555 26.69 -37.45 -15.42
C GLU A 555 26.15 -36.61 -16.58
N ARG A 556 25.36 -35.58 -16.27
CA ARG A 556 24.82 -34.67 -17.28
C ARG A 556 25.92 -33.99 -18.09
N GLN A 557 26.95 -33.47 -17.42
CA GLN A 557 28.06 -32.78 -18.09
C GLN A 557 28.89 -33.73 -18.96
N ALA A 558 29.11 -34.97 -18.52
CA ALA A 558 29.80 -35.99 -19.33
C ALA A 558 28.99 -36.35 -20.57
N LEU A 559 27.68 -36.59 -20.43
CA LEU A 559 26.78 -36.87 -21.56
C LEU A 559 26.72 -35.69 -22.55
N GLU A 560 26.57 -34.45 -22.07
CA GLU A 560 26.57 -33.26 -22.92
C GLU A 560 27.92 -33.10 -23.66
N ALA A 561 29.05 -33.35 -22.99
CA ALA A 561 30.37 -33.25 -23.59
C ALA A 561 30.62 -34.33 -24.66
N VAL A 562 30.20 -35.57 -24.43
CA VAL A 562 30.28 -36.65 -25.43
C VAL A 562 29.34 -36.36 -26.60
N LEU A 563 28.09 -35.96 -26.35
CA LEU A 563 27.14 -35.61 -27.42
C LEU A 563 27.64 -34.48 -28.32
N ALA A 564 28.35 -33.49 -27.77
CA ALA A 564 28.92 -32.40 -28.56
C ALA A 564 29.94 -32.89 -29.61
N LEU A 565 30.63 -34.01 -29.39
CA LEU A 565 31.61 -34.56 -30.33
C LEU A 565 30.97 -35.36 -31.48
N ARG A 566 29.68 -35.73 -31.35
CA ARG A 566 28.99 -36.60 -32.32
C ARG A 566 29.04 -36.06 -33.73
N GLY A 567 28.84 -34.76 -33.90
CA GLY A 567 28.84 -34.10 -35.21
C GLY A 567 30.19 -34.21 -35.92
N ASP A 568 31.29 -34.03 -35.19
CA ASP A 568 32.64 -34.05 -35.74
C ASP A 568 33.11 -35.49 -36.04
N VAL A 569 32.79 -36.45 -35.16
CA VAL A 569 33.05 -37.89 -35.39
C VAL A 569 32.27 -38.42 -36.60
N THR A 570 30.99 -38.06 -36.72
CA THR A 570 30.16 -38.45 -37.87
C THR A 570 30.71 -37.85 -39.16
N ARG A 571 31.20 -36.61 -39.13
CA ARG A 571 31.83 -35.96 -40.29
C ARG A 571 33.10 -36.67 -40.72
N ALA A 572 34.01 -36.98 -39.78
CA ALA A 572 35.28 -37.66 -40.07
C ALA A 572 35.05 -39.08 -40.64
N THR A 573 34.12 -39.84 -40.08
CA THR A 573 33.79 -41.19 -40.55
C THR A 573 33.08 -41.20 -41.91
N ALA A 574 32.13 -40.27 -42.14
CA ALA A 574 31.46 -40.12 -43.44
C ALA A 574 32.45 -39.71 -44.53
N ALA A 575 33.31 -38.73 -44.26
CA ALA A 575 34.32 -38.26 -45.20
C ALA A 575 35.27 -39.38 -45.65
N VAL A 576 35.64 -40.31 -44.76
CA VAL A 576 36.46 -41.48 -45.11
C VAL A 576 35.72 -42.53 -45.96
N ARG A 577 34.45 -42.81 -45.66
CA ARG A 577 33.64 -43.80 -46.38
C ARG A 577 33.47 -43.44 -47.86
N GLU A 578 33.43 -42.16 -48.16
CA GLU A 578 33.24 -41.66 -49.54
C GLU A 578 34.53 -41.62 -50.37
N LEU A 579 35.71 -41.88 -49.78
CA LEU A 579 36.99 -41.85 -50.47
C LEU A 579 37.31 -43.20 -51.13
N PRO A 580 37.84 -43.21 -52.37
CA PRO A 580 38.26 -44.43 -53.06
C PRO A 580 39.45 -45.12 -52.35
N PRO A 581 39.62 -46.45 -52.47
CA PRO A 581 40.72 -47.18 -51.86
C PRO A 581 42.06 -46.78 -52.50
N ASN A 582 42.85 -46.00 -51.78
CA ASN A 582 44.19 -45.55 -52.16
C ASN A 582 45.09 -45.68 -50.92
N GLU A 583 46.34 -46.10 -51.09
CA GLU A 583 47.33 -46.26 -50.00
C GLU A 583 47.49 -44.96 -49.19
N ALA A 584 47.45 -43.80 -49.86
CA ALA A 584 47.55 -42.49 -49.21
C ALA A 584 46.35 -42.15 -48.30
N VAL A 585 45.21 -42.85 -48.43
CA VAL A 585 44.00 -42.64 -47.63
C VAL A 585 43.89 -43.65 -46.48
N ALA A 586 44.74 -44.70 -46.46
CA ALA A 586 44.71 -45.74 -45.42
C ALA A 586 44.91 -45.16 -44.01
N GLU A 587 45.90 -44.26 -43.84
CA GLU A 587 46.18 -43.60 -42.56
C GLU A 587 44.98 -42.77 -42.05
N LEU A 588 44.27 -42.06 -42.94
CA LEU A 588 43.03 -41.36 -42.58
C LEU A 588 41.90 -42.31 -42.19
N ARG A 589 41.82 -43.48 -42.85
CA ARG A 589 40.81 -44.50 -42.51
C ARG A 589 41.06 -45.06 -41.12
N ASP A 590 42.31 -45.38 -40.80
CA ASP A 590 42.70 -45.92 -39.51
C ASP A 590 42.45 -44.89 -38.40
N LEU A 591 42.79 -43.62 -38.64
CA LEU A 591 42.48 -42.52 -37.70
C LEU A 591 40.98 -42.34 -37.49
N ALA A 592 40.16 -42.33 -38.56
CA ALA A 592 38.71 -42.18 -38.44
C ALA A 592 38.05 -43.39 -37.72
N GLN A 593 38.54 -44.61 -37.96
CA GLN A 593 38.09 -45.80 -37.24
C GLN A 593 38.48 -45.77 -35.77
N ALA A 594 39.72 -45.34 -35.45
CA ALA A 594 40.16 -45.19 -34.08
C ALA A 594 39.36 -44.11 -33.33
N ILE A 595 39.02 -43.00 -33.99
CA ILE A 595 38.14 -41.94 -33.47
C ILE A 595 36.73 -42.49 -33.20
N ALA A 596 36.14 -43.21 -34.15
CA ALA A 596 34.81 -43.81 -33.98
C ALA A 596 34.79 -44.82 -32.82
N ALA A 597 35.76 -45.74 -32.78
CA ALA A 597 35.85 -46.74 -31.73
C ALA A 597 36.08 -46.11 -30.33
N GLN A 598 36.85 -45.03 -30.24
CA GLN A 598 37.03 -44.31 -28.97
C GLN A 598 35.77 -43.52 -28.59
N TYR A 599 35.06 -42.93 -29.56
CA TYR A 599 33.78 -42.27 -29.31
C TYR A 599 32.74 -43.24 -28.78
N ASP A 600 32.58 -44.40 -29.42
CA ASP A 600 31.62 -45.43 -29.01
C ASP A 600 31.92 -45.91 -27.58
N ARG A 601 33.20 -46.12 -27.25
CA ARG A 601 33.61 -46.44 -25.87
C ARG A 601 33.25 -45.34 -24.87
N LEU A 602 33.53 -44.08 -25.20
CA LEU A 602 33.19 -42.95 -24.32
C LEU A 602 31.67 -42.76 -24.19
N GLU A 603 30.90 -43.03 -25.24
CA GLU A 603 29.45 -42.99 -25.22
C GLU A 603 28.86 -44.11 -24.35
N ASP A 604 29.40 -45.32 -24.46
CA ASP A 604 29.01 -46.46 -23.60
C ASP A 604 29.38 -46.21 -22.13
N GLU A 605 30.61 -45.76 -21.86
CA GLU A 605 31.04 -45.41 -20.50
C GLU A 605 30.20 -44.29 -19.88
N ALA A 606 29.81 -43.27 -20.66
CA ALA A 606 28.95 -42.18 -20.17
C ALA A 606 27.50 -42.64 -19.89
N ARG A 607 27.01 -43.68 -20.57
CA ARG A 607 25.68 -44.29 -20.35
C ARG A 607 25.66 -45.26 -19.16
N HIS A 608 26.83 -45.69 -18.68
CA HIS A 608 27.01 -46.62 -17.58
C HIS A 608 27.75 -45.96 -16.39
N PRO A 609 27.11 -44.99 -15.70
CA PRO A 609 27.72 -44.23 -14.60
C PRO A 609 28.05 -45.09 -13.36
N ASP A 610 27.57 -46.33 -13.31
CA ASP A 610 27.87 -47.36 -12.29
C ASP A 610 29.27 -47.94 -12.46
N GLN A 611 29.83 -47.92 -13.67
CA GLN A 611 31.11 -48.55 -14.01
C GLN A 611 32.20 -47.53 -14.38
N ALA A 612 31.80 -46.31 -14.75
CA ALA A 612 32.72 -45.29 -15.24
C ALA A 612 32.96 -44.14 -14.25
N ASN A 613 34.18 -43.61 -14.28
CA ASN A 613 34.52 -42.35 -13.63
C ASN A 613 34.16 -41.17 -14.55
N LEU A 614 33.04 -40.50 -14.26
CA LEU A 614 32.43 -39.49 -15.13
C LEU A 614 33.27 -38.21 -15.23
N SER A 615 33.99 -37.84 -14.16
CA SER A 615 34.89 -36.68 -14.20
C SER A 615 36.11 -36.96 -15.07
N HIS A 616 36.72 -38.13 -14.93
CA HIS A 616 37.86 -38.55 -15.75
C HIS A 616 37.48 -38.71 -17.23
N LEU A 617 36.29 -39.24 -17.52
CA LEU A 617 35.75 -39.31 -18.88
C LEU A 617 35.69 -37.91 -19.52
N ARG A 618 35.20 -36.91 -18.77
CA ARG A 618 35.11 -35.52 -19.24
C ARG A 618 36.47 -34.84 -19.35
N GLU A 619 37.36 -35.05 -18.39
CA GLU A 619 38.62 -34.30 -18.25
C GLU A 619 39.75 -34.89 -19.09
N GLU A 620 39.72 -36.19 -19.38
CA GLU A 620 40.76 -36.87 -20.14
C GLU A 620 40.22 -37.51 -21.41
N GLY A 621 39.10 -38.25 -21.33
CA GLY A 621 38.51 -38.94 -22.48
C GLY A 621 38.08 -38.00 -23.62
N VAL A 622 37.28 -36.98 -23.29
CA VAL A 622 36.79 -35.99 -24.27
C VAL A 622 37.93 -35.16 -24.89
N PRO A 623 38.90 -34.61 -24.14
CA PRO A 623 40.04 -33.92 -24.72
C PRO A 623 40.92 -34.80 -25.60
N GLN A 624 41.20 -36.05 -25.21
CA GLN A 624 41.96 -36.99 -26.04
C GLN A 624 41.26 -37.25 -27.39
N LEU A 625 39.94 -37.40 -27.39
CA LEU A 625 39.19 -37.59 -28.64
C LEU A 625 39.21 -36.32 -29.52
N ARG A 626 39.13 -35.13 -28.92
CA ARG A 626 39.31 -33.85 -29.65
C ARG A 626 40.70 -33.73 -30.26
N GLU A 627 41.74 -34.16 -29.55
CA GLU A 627 43.11 -34.16 -30.08
C GLU A 627 43.26 -35.09 -31.29
N LYS A 628 42.63 -36.28 -31.24
CA LYS A 628 42.60 -37.19 -32.38
C LYS A 628 41.81 -36.62 -33.57
N LEU A 629 40.66 -35.99 -33.33
CA LEU A 629 39.91 -35.25 -34.37
C LEU A 629 40.76 -34.14 -35.00
N GLY A 630 41.47 -33.35 -34.20
CA GLY A 630 42.40 -32.33 -34.72
C GLY A 630 43.58 -32.92 -35.49
N SER A 631 44.03 -34.13 -35.13
CA SER A 631 45.05 -34.87 -35.89
C SER A 631 44.52 -35.40 -37.22
N TYR A 632 43.27 -35.88 -37.26
CA TYR A 632 42.57 -36.25 -38.48
C TYR A 632 42.43 -35.06 -39.44
N ASP A 633 41.97 -33.90 -38.96
CA ASP A 633 41.81 -32.71 -39.80
C ASP A 633 43.13 -32.25 -40.42
N ARG A 634 44.22 -32.28 -39.64
CA ARG A 634 45.57 -31.96 -40.12
C ARG A 634 46.07 -32.96 -41.17
N ALA A 635 45.84 -34.25 -40.96
CA ALA A 635 46.21 -35.28 -41.93
C ALA A 635 45.39 -35.14 -43.23
N ALA A 636 44.09 -34.85 -43.12
CA ALA A 636 43.21 -34.66 -44.28
C ALA A 636 43.60 -33.45 -45.12
N ALA A 637 43.97 -32.34 -44.47
CA ALA A 637 44.48 -31.14 -45.15
C ALA A 637 45.79 -31.41 -45.89
N ARG A 638 46.76 -32.07 -45.24
CA ARG A 638 48.05 -32.43 -45.86
C ARG A 638 47.87 -33.33 -47.08
N LEU A 639 47.00 -34.33 -46.97
CA LEU A 639 46.70 -35.23 -48.08
C LEU A 639 45.98 -34.51 -49.23
N LEU A 640 45.07 -33.58 -48.95
CA LEU A 640 44.43 -32.77 -49.98
C LEU A 640 45.45 -31.90 -50.73
N GLU A 641 46.39 -31.28 -50.02
CA GLU A 641 47.47 -30.51 -50.63
C GLU A 641 48.39 -31.39 -51.48
N GLY A 642 48.74 -32.57 -50.98
CA GLY A 642 49.51 -33.57 -51.72
C GLY A 642 48.82 -34.02 -53.02
N GLU A 643 47.52 -34.33 -52.96
CA GLU A 643 46.73 -34.72 -54.13
C GLU A 643 46.53 -33.58 -55.14
N ARG A 644 46.37 -32.33 -54.67
CA ARG A 644 46.34 -31.14 -55.54
C ARG A 644 47.67 -30.94 -56.26
N ALA A 645 48.79 -31.09 -55.56
CA ALA A 645 50.12 -30.99 -56.15
C ALA A 645 50.36 -32.11 -57.19
N ALA A 646 49.96 -33.34 -56.87
CA ALA A 646 50.04 -34.47 -57.79
C ALA A 646 49.17 -34.27 -59.04
N LEU A 647 47.92 -33.82 -58.89
CA LEU A 647 47.05 -33.48 -60.02
C LEU A 647 47.68 -32.41 -60.92
N LYS A 648 48.27 -31.36 -60.34
CA LYS A 648 48.95 -30.31 -61.10
C LYS A 648 50.14 -30.86 -61.91
N ALA A 649 50.93 -31.76 -61.31
CA ALA A 649 52.05 -32.40 -61.98
C ALA A 649 51.59 -33.32 -63.13
N GLU A 650 50.54 -34.12 -62.92
CA GLU A 650 49.96 -34.98 -63.98
C GLU A 650 49.34 -34.16 -65.11
N MET A 651 48.64 -33.06 -64.82
CA MET A 651 48.13 -32.13 -65.84
C MET A 651 49.25 -31.52 -66.70
N ALA A 652 50.41 -31.23 -66.10
CA ALA A 652 51.57 -30.73 -66.84
C ALA A 652 52.16 -31.80 -67.77
N LYS A 653 52.35 -33.03 -67.28
CA LYS A 653 52.81 -34.16 -68.10
C LYS A 653 51.86 -34.47 -69.26
N LEU A 654 50.55 -34.43 -69.01
CA LEU A 654 49.53 -34.59 -70.03
C LEU A 654 49.64 -33.54 -71.13
N TRP A 655 49.87 -32.28 -70.75
CA TRP A 655 50.06 -31.20 -71.72
C TRP A 655 51.28 -31.44 -72.61
N GLU A 656 52.41 -31.84 -72.02
CA GLU A 656 53.64 -32.17 -72.76
C GLU A 656 53.45 -33.29 -73.78
N GLN A 657 52.52 -34.22 -73.54
CA GLN A 657 52.18 -35.29 -74.47
C GLN A 657 51.15 -34.85 -75.52
N TRP A 658 50.10 -34.12 -75.10
CA TRP A 658 49.00 -33.72 -75.96
C TRP A 658 49.39 -32.67 -76.99
N GLU A 659 50.15 -31.64 -76.61
CA GLU A 659 50.53 -30.54 -77.49
C GLU A 659 51.30 -31.01 -78.74
N PRO A 660 52.37 -31.82 -78.65
CA PRO A 660 53.05 -32.31 -79.85
C PRO A 660 52.23 -33.32 -80.65
N LEU A 661 51.41 -34.17 -80.00
CA LEU A 661 50.57 -35.14 -80.71
C LEU A 661 49.47 -34.46 -81.52
N SER A 662 48.76 -33.50 -80.93
CA SER A 662 47.70 -32.73 -81.61
C SER A 662 48.23 -31.95 -82.82
N GLN A 663 49.41 -31.33 -82.71
CA GLN A 663 50.07 -30.66 -83.83
C GLN A 663 50.47 -31.63 -84.96
N ARG A 664 50.93 -32.83 -84.61
CA ARG A 664 51.31 -33.88 -85.57
C ARG A 664 50.10 -34.46 -86.28
N LEU A 665 49.02 -34.75 -85.55
CA LEU A 665 47.76 -35.23 -86.12
C LEU A 665 47.16 -34.21 -87.11
N ALA A 666 47.19 -32.92 -86.77
CA ALA A 666 46.67 -31.85 -87.64
C ALA A 666 47.47 -31.65 -88.94
N ARG A 667 48.77 -31.99 -88.95
CA ARG A 667 49.69 -31.79 -90.10
C ARG A 667 49.94 -33.06 -90.91
N ALA A 668 49.34 -34.18 -90.55
CA ALA A 668 49.59 -35.46 -91.19
C ALA A 668 49.01 -35.51 -92.62
N VAL A 669 49.85 -35.87 -93.60
CA VAL A 669 49.45 -36.16 -94.99
C VAL A 669 50.00 -37.54 -95.35
N PRO A 670 49.15 -38.54 -95.70
CA PRO A 670 47.68 -38.52 -95.64
C PRO A 670 47.13 -38.27 -94.22
N PRO A 671 45.86 -37.82 -94.06
CA PRO A 671 45.22 -37.68 -92.74
C PRO A 671 45.23 -38.99 -91.93
N SER A 672 45.47 -38.90 -90.62
CA SER A 672 45.45 -40.06 -89.71
C SER A 672 44.03 -40.48 -89.35
N GLU A 673 43.86 -41.73 -88.95
CA GLU A 673 42.56 -42.31 -88.56
C GLU A 673 42.21 -42.08 -87.08
N ILE A 674 43.10 -41.43 -86.34
CA ILE A 674 42.90 -41.11 -84.92
C ILE A 674 41.92 -39.93 -84.76
N ASP A 675 40.89 -40.11 -83.92
CA ASP A 675 39.90 -39.08 -83.60
C ASP A 675 40.48 -37.98 -82.66
N ALA A 676 41.10 -36.98 -83.27
CA ALA A 676 41.67 -35.84 -82.55
C ALA A 676 40.60 -34.97 -81.84
N ALA A 677 39.35 -34.94 -82.33
CA ALA A 677 38.30 -34.10 -81.76
C ALA A 677 37.77 -34.65 -80.44
N ALA A 678 37.63 -35.98 -80.33
CA ALA A 678 37.25 -36.65 -79.08
C ALA A 678 38.30 -36.45 -77.97
N LEU A 679 39.60 -36.52 -78.31
CA LEU A 679 40.69 -36.30 -77.36
C LEU A 679 40.75 -34.83 -76.88
N GLN A 680 40.56 -33.87 -77.78
CA GLN A 680 40.52 -32.44 -77.45
C GLN A 680 39.41 -32.11 -76.45
N LYS A 681 38.19 -32.62 -76.67
CA LYS A 681 37.04 -32.37 -75.76
C LYS A 681 37.32 -32.86 -74.34
N ARG A 682 37.89 -34.05 -74.20
CA ARG A 682 38.22 -34.64 -72.89
C ARG A 682 39.33 -33.87 -72.16
N TRP A 683 40.30 -33.33 -72.90
CA TRP A 683 41.31 -32.42 -72.34
C TRP A 683 40.68 -31.14 -71.78
N ASP A 684 39.80 -30.49 -72.53
CA ASP A 684 39.17 -29.23 -72.12
C ASP A 684 38.28 -29.40 -70.87
N ASP A 685 37.50 -30.49 -70.81
CA ASP A 685 36.67 -30.83 -69.65
C ASP A 685 37.55 -31.02 -68.38
N LEU A 686 38.68 -31.71 -68.51
CA LEU A 686 39.61 -31.94 -67.41
C LEU A 686 40.32 -30.65 -66.96
N LEU A 687 40.68 -29.79 -67.92
CA LEU A 687 41.31 -28.50 -67.65
C LEU A 687 40.37 -27.54 -66.90
N GLN A 688 39.08 -27.49 -67.29
CA GLN A 688 38.10 -26.65 -66.60
C GLN A 688 37.89 -27.08 -65.15
N LEU A 689 37.81 -28.39 -64.90
CA LEU A 689 37.62 -28.93 -63.55
C LEU A 689 38.85 -28.75 -62.66
N SER A 690 40.06 -28.84 -63.22
CA SER A 690 41.31 -28.69 -62.46
C SER A 690 41.69 -27.24 -62.12
N ARG A 691 41.30 -26.25 -62.94
CA ARG A 691 41.56 -24.82 -62.69
C ARG A 691 41.00 -24.29 -61.38
N ASN A 692 39.86 -24.82 -60.94
CA ASN A 692 39.17 -24.33 -59.74
C ASN A 692 39.76 -24.84 -58.42
N SER A 693 40.88 -25.59 -58.45
CA SER A 693 41.49 -26.27 -57.29
C SER A 693 40.48 -27.11 -56.49
N PRO A 694 40.49 -28.46 -56.61
CA PRO A 694 39.42 -29.29 -56.04
C PRO A 694 39.24 -29.03 -54.53
N PRO A 695 38.05 -28.58 -54.07
CA PRO A 695 37.82 -28.20 -52.67
C PRO A 695 37.91 -29.37 -51.68
N GLY A 696 37.76 -30.62 -52.14
CA GLY A 696 37.80 -31.80 -51.29
C GLY A 696 38.69 -32.93 -51.81
N LEU A 697 39.14 -33.78 -50.89
CA LEU A 697 40.08 -34.87 -51.16
C LEU A 697 39.53 -35.87 -52.20
N LYS A 698 38.24 -36.21 -52.11
CA LYS A 698 37.55 -37.07 -53.09
C LYS A 698 37.66 -36.52 -54.52
N GLN A 699 37.34 -35.24 -54.68
CA GLN A 699 37.37 -34.58 -55.99
C GLN A 699 38.79 -34.50 -56.54
N ALA A 700 39.80 -34.27 -55.70
CA ALA A 700 41.20 -34.26 -56.12
C ALA A 700 41.65 -35.64 -56.66
N ILE A 701 41.31 -36.72 -55.95
CA ILE A 701 41.66 -38.09 -56.37
C ILE A 701 40.92 -38.49 -57.66
N GLU A 702 39.62 -38.18 -57.77
CA GLU A 702 38.84 -38.48 -58.98
C GLU A 702 39.38 -37.75 -60.21
N LEU A 703 39.75 -36.47 -60.08
CA LEU A 703 40.36 -35.72 -61.18
C LEU A 703 41.72 -36.27 -61.57
N ARG A 704 42.54 -36.73 -60.60
CA ARG A 704 43.82 -37.37 -60.88
C ARG A 704 43.65 -38.68 -61.63
N ALA A 705 42.66 -39.50 -61.27
CA ALA A 705 42.34 -40.74 -61.99
C ALA A 705 41.89 -40.46 -63.43
N ARG A 706 41.07 -39.42 -63.65
CA ARG A 706 40.68 -38.99 -65.00
C ARG A 706 41.87 -38.49 -65.83
N ALA A 707 42.81 -37.78 -65.20
CA ALA A 707 44.06 -37.37 -65.83
C ALA A 707 44.90 -38.58 -66.25
N ALA A 708 45.11 -39.55 -65.37
CA ALA A 708 45.86 -40.77 -65.69
C ALA A 708 45.22 -41.59 -66.82
N ALA A 709 43.88 -41.71 -66.84
CA ALA A 709 43.16 -42.37 -67.92
C ALA A 709 43.38 -41.67 -69.26
N LEU A 710 43.29 -40.33 -69.29
CA LEU A 710 43.58 -39.57 -70.51
C LEU A 710 45.04 -39.74 -70.96
N ALA A 711 45.99 -39.86 -70.04
CA ALA A 711 47.41 -40.08 -70.38
C ALA A 711 47.63 -41.41 -71.08
N SER A 712 46.95 -42.47 -70.61
CA SER A 712 46.95 -43.78 -71.26
C SER A 712 46.39 -43.70 -72.69
N ASP A 713 45.26 -43.01 -72.86
CA ASP A 713 44.61 -42.85 -74.17
C ASP A 713 45.49 -42.04 -75.15
N LEU A 714 46.18 -41.01 -74.65
CA LEU A 714 47.14 -40.23 -75.44
C LEU A 714 48.36 -41.05 -75.85
N ALA A 715 48.91 -41.87 -74.94
CA ALA A 715 50.03 -42.75 -75.26
C ALA A 715 49.64 -43.80 -76.31
N GLU A 716 48.44 -44.39 -76.21
CA GLU A 716 47.93 -45.33 -77.20
C GLU A 716 47.72 -44.64 -78.56
N ALA A 717 47.12 -43.45 -78.59
CA ALA A 717 46.96 -42.67 -79.81
C ALA A 717 48.31 -42.32 -80.45
N GLN A 718 49.31 -41.93 -79.65
CA GLN A 718 50.66 -41.68 -80.15
C GLN A 718 51.30 -42.92 -80.75
N GLY A 719 51.16 -44.09 -80.11
CA GLY A 719 51.68 -45.36 -80.62
C GLY A 719 51.03 -45.74 -81.96
N ARG A 720 49.69 -45.66 -82.04
CA ARG A 720 48.95 -45.92 -83.28
C ARG A 720 49.38 -44.98 -84.41
N PHE A 721 49.56 -43.70 -84.12
CA PHE A 721 50.01 -42.71 -85.11
C PHE A 721 51.39 -43.06 -85.68
N GLN A 722 52.34 -43.48 -84.82
CA GLN A 722 53.69 -43.86 -85.26
C GLN A 722 53.68 -45.10 -86.17
N THR A 723 52.97 -46.16 -85.76
CA THR A 723 52.84 -47.39 -86.57
C THR A 723 52.18 -47.11 -87.92
N GLU A 724 51.15 -46.25 -87.94
CA GLU A 724 50.48 -45.80 -89.16
C GLU A 724 51.47 -45.10 -90.11
N ARG A 725 52.34 -44.21 -89.59
CA ARG A 725 53.34 -43.48 -90.40
C ARG A 725 54.44 -44.38 -90.95
N GLU A 726 54.91 -45.35 -90.18
CA GLU A 726 55.91 -46.32 -90.62
C GLU A 726 55.39 -47.17 -91.79
N ALA A 727 54.17 -47.70 -91.66
CA ALA A 727 53.57 -48.53 -92.70
C ALA A 727 53.32 -47.76 -94.01
N VAL A 728 52.95 -46.48 -93.92
CA VAL A 728 52.82 -45.60 -95.10
C VAL A 728 54.18 -45.42 -95.78
N ARG A 729 55.24 -45.14 -95.00
CA ARG A 729 56.59 -44.90 -95.53
C ARG A 729 57.16 -46.14 -96.25
N ASP A 730 56.93 -47.33 -95.71
CA ASP A 730 57.39 -48.58 -96.31
C ASP A 730 56.74 -48.83 -97.68
N SER A 731 55.45 -48.52 -97.79
CA SER A 731 54.68 -48.68 -99.03
C SER A 731 55.12 -47.67 -100.09
N GLU A 732 55.42 -46.43 -99.69
CA GLU A 732 55.97 -45.39 -100.59
C GLU A 732 57.34 -45.82 -101.15
N GLN A 733 58.22 -46.35 -100.29
CA GLN A 733 59.53 -46.83 -100.71
C GLN A 733 59.42 -48.00 -101.69
N ARG A 734 58.50 -48.93 -101.44
CA ARG A 734 58.26 -50.08 -102.31
C ARG A 734 57.80 -49.64 -103.71
N VAL A 735 56.83 -48.73 -103.79
CA VAL A 735 56.38 -48.15 -105.06
C VAL A 735 57.53 -47.48 -105.80
N ALA A 736 58.31 -46.65 -105.12
CA ALA A 736 59.41 -45.93 -105.74
C ALA A 736 60.47 -46.88 -106.32
N LEU A 737 60.78 -47.98 -105.62
CA LEU A 737 61.71 -49.01 -106.08
C LEU A 737 61.21 -49.70 -107.36
N GLU A 738 59.98 -50.20 -107.35
CA GLU A 738 59.42 -50.94 -108.50
C GLU A 738 59.22 -50.02 -109.70
N ARG A 739 58.80 -48.77 -109.48
CA ARG A 739 58.70 -47.75 -110.53
C ARG A 739 60.04 -47.51 -111.23
N ARG A 740 61.14 -47.43 -110.48
CA ARG A 740 62.49 -47.23 -111.06
C ARG A 740 62.94 -48.38 -111.94
N LYS A 741 62.73 -49.62 -111.51
CA LYS A 741 63.06 -50.82 -112.31
C LYS A 741 62.29 -50.83 -113.63
N ALA A 742 61.00 -50.53 -113.58
CA ALA A 742 60.14 -50.49 -114.76
C ALA A 742 60.52 -49.35 -115.73
N ILE A 743 60.84 -48.15 -115.22
CA ILE A 743 61.26 -47.00 -116.07
C ILE A 743 62.50 -47.32 -116.90
N HIS A 744 63.46 -48.04 -116.30
CA HIS A 744 64.76 -48.26 -116.93
C HIS A 744 64.65 -48.98 -118.28
N LEU A 745 63.88 -50.07 -118.34
CA LEU A 745 63.56 -50.74 -119.61
C LEU A 745 62.63 -49.89 -120.46
N ARG A 746 61.72 -49.13 -119.84
CA ARG A 746 60.70 -48.38 -120.57
C ARG A 746 61.28 -47.28 -121.45
N GLU A 747 62.33 -46.60 -121.00
CA GLU A 747 62.94 -45.49 -121.74
C GLU A 747 63.77 -45.97 -122.95
N ARG A 748 64.31 -47.19 -122.89
CA ARG A 748 65.24 -47.72 -123.90
C ARG A 748 64.58 -48.68 -124.90
N MET A 749 63.57 -49.42 -124.50
CA MET A 749 62.86 -50.35 -125.40
C MET A 749 62.31 -49.70 -126.68
N PRO A 750 61.74 -48.46 -126.65
CA PRO A 750 61.20 -47.84 -127.86
C PRO A 750 62.21 -47.62 -128.99
N SER A 751 63.51 -47.43 -128.70
CA SER A 751 64.51 -47.30 -129.76
C SER A 751 64.73 -48.62 -130.48
N LEU A 752 64.73 -49.74 -129.74
CA LEU A 752 64.91 -51.08 -130.32
C LEU A 752 63.68 -51.55 -131.10
N LEU A 753 62.49 -51.15 -130.67
CA LEU A 753 61.24 -51.49 -131.34
C LEU A 753 61.01 -50.71 -132.66
N LYS A 754 61.87 -49.77 -133.04
CA LYS A 754 61.76 -49.13 -134.38
C LYS A 754 62.14 -50.07 -135.52
N HIS A 755 62.93 -51.10 -135.22
CA HIS A 755 63.42 -52.06 -136.20
C HIS A 755 62.41 -53.19 -136.38
N ALA A 756 62.46 -53.90 -137.52
CA ALA A 756 61.51 -54.98 -137.78
C ALA A 756 61.62 -56.08 -136.71
N HIS A 757 60.50 -56.43 -136.08
CA HIS A 757 60.43 -57.46 -135.05
C HIS A 757 59.06 -58.15 -135.07
N PRO A 758 58.92 -59.35 -134.46
CA PRO A 758 57.66 -60.08 -134.45
C PRO A 758 56.59 -59.38 -133.62
N GLN A 759 55.33 -59.48 -134.06
CA GLN A 759 54.16 -58.93 -133.37
C GLN A 759 54.07 -59.31 -131.87
N VAL A 760 54.58 -60.48 -131.47
CA VAL A 760 54.60 -60.93 -130.07
C VAL A 760 55.44 -60.01 -129.16
N VAL A 761 56.44 -59.32 -129.71
CA VAL A 761 57.23 -58.35 -128.95
C VAL A 761 56.43 -57.06 -128.73
N GLU A 762 55.67 -56.59 -129.73
CA GLU A 762 54.76 -55.44 -129.59
C GLU A 762 53.67 -55.71 -128.55
N GLU A 763 53.04 -56.88 -128.59
CA GLU A 763 51.97 -57.25 -127.64
C GLU A 763 52.45 -57.22 -126.19
N GLU A 764 53.66 -57.73 -125.91
CA GLU A 764 54.21 -57.73 -124.56
C GLU A 764 54.67 -56.33 -124.12
N TRP A 765 55.14 -55.52 -125.06
CA TRP A 765 55.46 -54.12 -124.80
C TRP A 765 54.21 -53.28 -124.53
N GLU A 766 53.12 -53.48 -125.27
CA GLU A 766 51.83 -52.84 -124.99
C GLU A 766 51.27 -53.24 -123.62
N ARG A 767 51.37 -54.52 -123.24
CA ARG A 767 51.01 -54.98 -121.90
C ARG A 767 51.87 -54.32 -120.81
N SER A 768 53.17 -54.19 -121.05
CA SER A 768 54.07 -53.43 -120.16
C SER A 768 53.63 -51.96 -120.02
N ASN A 769 53.26 -51.32 -121.13
CA ASN A 769 52.79 -49.93 -121.14
C ASN A 769 51.47 -49.74 -120.40
N LYS A 770 50.54 -50.68 -120.56
CA LYS A 770 49.25 -50.66 -119.87
C LYS A 770 49.41 -50.82 -118.36
N ALA A 771 50.24 -51.77 -117.92
CA ALA A 771 50.55 -51.96 -116.50
C ALA A 771 51.17 -50.68 -115.88
N TRP A 772 52.11 -50.05 -116.60
CA TRP A 772 52.69 -48.76 -116.18
C TRP A 772 51.65 -47.65 -116.07
N ALA A 773 50.79 -47.48 -117.08
CA ALA A 773 49.78 -46.42 -117.10
C ALA A 773 48.78 -46.57 -115.95
N ASN A 774 48.38 -47.81 -115.64
CA ASN A 774 47.50 -48.10 -114.51
C ASN A 774 48.19 -47.80 -113.17
N ALA A 775 49.46 -48.17 -113.00
CA ALA A 775 50.24 -47.84 -111.81
C ALA A 775 50.36 -46.32 -111.61
N ASP A 776 50.68 -45.57 -112.68
CA ASP A 776 50.82 -44.11 -112.63
C ASP A 776 49.47 -43.41 -112.36
N ALA A 777 48.36 -43.96 -112.88
CA ALA A 777 47.02 -43.45 -112.61
C ALA A 777 46.62 -43.63 -111.14
N LEU A 778 46.93 -44.77 -110.52
CA LEU A 778 46.68 -44.97 -109.09
C LEU A 778 47.39 -43.92 -108.24
N LEU A 779 48.59 -43.48 -108.64
CA LEU A 779 49.42 -42.54 -107.88
C LEU A 779 49.03 -41.05 -107.99
N ARG A 780 48.21 -40.64 -108.97
CA ARG A 780 47.93 -39.21 -109.23
C ARG A 780 47.09 -38.52 -108.15
N ASP A 781 46.23 -39.26 -107.44
CA ASP A 781 45.23 -38.69 -106.52
C ASP A 781 45.27 -39.28 -105.09
N VAL A 782 46.36 -39.96 -104.69
CA VAL A 782 46.38 -40.72 -103.43
C VAL A 782 46.37 -39.81 -102.19
N THR A 783 46.93 -38.59 -102.28
CA THR A 783 47.16 -37.70 -101.12
C THR A 783 45.91 -37.18 -100.40
N LYS A 784 44.70 -37.42 -100.94
CA LYS A 784 43.42 -37.04 -100.32
C LYS A 784 42.76 -38.17 -99.51
N LEU A 785 43.36 -39.36 -99.50
CA LEU A 785 42.86 -40.52 -98.77
C LEU A 785 43.40 -40.54 -97.34
N SER A 786 42.69 -41.19 -96.41
CA SER A 786 43.26 -41.52 -95.10
C SER A 786 44.41 -42.53 -95.23
N ALA A 787 45.16 -42.74 -94.16
CA ALA A 787 46.38 -43.53 -94.18
C ALA A 787 46.21 -44.98 -94.70
N GLU A 788 45.16 -45.71 -94.32
CA GLU A 788 44.98 -47.10 -94.76
C GLU A 788 44.64 -47.22 -96.26
N PRO A 789 43.66 -46.48 -96.82
CA PRO A 789 43.41 -46.48 -98.25
C PRO A 789 44.56 -45.90 -99.08
N TYR A 790 45.33 -44.94 -98.52
CA TYR A 790 46.56 -44.44 -99.14
C TYR A 790 47.57 -45.57 -99.34
N ARG A 791 47.82 -46.36 -98.28
CA ARG A 791 48.74 -47.50 -98.31
C ARG A 791 48.33 -48.56 -99.34
N ALA A 792 47.06 -48.95 -99.32
CA ALA A 792 46.54 -49.97 -100.24
C ALA A 792 46.77 -49.60 -101.71
N ARG A 793 46.58 -48.32 -102.08
CA ARG A 793 46.83 -47.84 -103.44
C ARG A 793 48.31 -47.82 -103.82
N LEU A 794 49.19 -47.53 -102.86
CA LEU A 794 50.62 -47.62 -103.10
C LEU A 794 51.03 -49.07 -103.38
N ASP A 795 50.63 -50.02 -102.54
CA ASP A 795 50.97 -51.43 -102.76
C ASP A 795 50.45 -51.96 -104.12
N GLU A 796 49.25 -51.57 -104.51
CA GLU A 796 48.68 -51.90 -105.82
C GLU A 796 49.50 -51.28 -106.98
N ALA A 797 49.90 -50.01 -106.86
CA ALA A 797 50.77 -49.37 -107.86
C ALA A 797 52.15 -50.04 -107.95
N ALA A 798 52.73 -50.48 -106.82
CA ALA A 798 54.00 -51.20 -106.81
C ALA A 798 53.91 -52.52 -107.58
N GLN A 799 52.83 -53.28 -107.39
CA GLN A 799 52.60 -54.54 -108.11
C GLN A 799 52.49 -54.32 -109.63
N LEU A 800 51.78 -53.27 -110.05
CA LEU A 800 51.63 -52.94 -111.46
C LEU A 800 52.94 -52.45 -112.11
N PHE A 801 53.80 -51.73 -111.38
CA PHE A 801 55.14 -51.43 -111.89
C PHE A 801 56.01 -52.68 -112.02
N GLN A 802 55.96 -53.59 -111.05
CA GLN A 802 56.67 -54.86 -111.13
C GLN A 802 56.23 -55.68 -112.36
N GLU A 803 54.92 -55.73 -112.62
CA GLU A 803 54.36 -56.36 -113.82
C GLU A 803 54.88 -55.68 -115.10
N SER A 804 54.85 -54.34 -115.14
CA SER A 804 55.36 -53.57 -116.29
C SER A 804 56.82 -53.91 -116.60
N HIS A 805 57.68 -53.98 -115.58
CA HIS A 805 59.08 -54.36 -115.75
C HIS A 805 59.24 -55.78 -116.29
N ALA A 806 58.54 -56.76 -115.72
CA ALA A 806 58.62 -58.16 -116.15
C ALA A 806 58.20 -58.35 -117.62
N ARG A 807 57.16 -57.63 -118.05
CA ARG A 807 56.68 -57.63 -119.44
C ARG A 807 57.67 -57.00 -120.40
N ALA A 808 58.27 -55.86 -120.03
CA ALA A 808 59.32 -55.22 -120.83
C ALA A 808 60.56 -56.13 -120.97
N ARG A 809 60.95 -56.82 -119.90
CA ARG A 809 62.04 -57.79 -119.91
C ARG A 809 61.75 -58.98 -120.82
N SER A 810 60.50 -59.46 -120.82
CA SER A 810 60.04 -60.51 -121.72
C SER A 810 60.08 -60.07 -123.19
N ALA A 811 59.62 -58.84 -123.48
CA ALA A 811 59.70 -58.25 -124.82
C ALA A 811 61.17 -58.13 -125.29
N LEU A 812 62.07 -57.63 -124.44
CA LEU A 812 63.49 -57.53 -124.74
C LEU A 812 64.13 -58.89 -125.03
N THR A 813 63.82 -59.89 -124.21
CA THR A 813 64.33 -61.26 -124.42
C THR A 813 63.95 -61.78 -125.80
N ARG A 814 62.68 -61.59 -126.19
CA ARG A 814 62.16 -62.06 -127.48
C ARG A 814 62.74 -61.27 -128.64
N LEU A 815 62.93 -59.97 -128.47
CA LEU A 815 63.60 -59.11 -129.45
C LEU A 815 65.05 -59.56 -129.69
N VAL A 816 65.80 -59.81 -128.62
CA VAL A 816 67.16 -60.35 -128.70
C VAL A 816 67.18 -61.73 -129.35
N ARG A 817 66.23 -62.61 -128.99
CA ARG A 817 66.12 -63.93 -129.61
C ARG A 817 65.86 -63.84 -131.09
N TYR A 818 64.95 -62.96 -131.50
CA TYR A 818 64.63 -62.75 -132.90
C TYR A 818 65.82 -62.22 -133.69
N ALA A 819 66.55 -61.24 -133.14
CA ALA A 819 67.79 -60.75 -133.74
C ALA A 819 68.79 -61.89 -134.01
N PHE A 820 68.95 -62.83 -133.06
CA PHE A 820 69.79 -64.02 -133.26
C PHE A 820 69.28 -65.03 -134.29
N LEU A 821 67.97 -65.03 -134.58
CA LEU A 821 67.38 -65.87 -135.63
C LEU A 821 67.59 -65.25 -137.02
N GLU A 822 67.54 -63.92 -137.11
CA GLU A 822 67.68 -63.18 -138.36
C GLU A 822 69.14 -63.09 -138.82
N ASP A 823 70.03 -62.63 -137.93
CA ASP A 823 71.47 -62.56 -138.18
C ASP A 823 72.28 -63.17 -137.01
N PRO A 824 72.45 -64.51 -137.00
CA PRO A 824 73.16 -65.18 -135.92
C PRO A 824 74.63 -64.80 -135.84
N GLU A 825 75.28 -64.42 -136.95
CA GLU A 825 76.70 -64.07 -136.94
C GLU A 825 76.91 -62.63 -136.48
N GLY A 826 76.12 -61.68 -136.99
CA GLY A 826 76.14 -60.29 -136.54
C GLY A 826 75.71 -60.15 -135.07
N MET A 827 74.69 -60.88 -134.62
CA MET A 827 74.32 -60.88 -133.20
C MET A 827 75.34 -61.60 -132.32
N ARG A 828 76.01 -62.65 -132.81
CA ARG A 828 77.16 -63.22 -132.06
C ARG A 828 78.26 -62.19 -131.88
N GLU A 829 78.57 -61.42 -132.91
CA GLU A 829 79.57 -60.36 -132.83
C GLU A 829 79.14 -59.26 -131.85
N ALA A 830 77.90 -58.77 -131.97
CA ALA A 830 77.35 -57.72 -131.12
C ALA A 830 77.28 -58.14 -129.63
N CYS A 831 76.92 -59.40 -129.37
CA CYS A 831 76.78 -59.91 -128.00
C CYS A 831 78.07 -60.50 -127.42
N ARG A 832 79.12 -60.78 -128.21
CA ARG A 832 80.41 -61.31 -127.72
C ARG A 832 81.03 -60.46 -126.60
N PRO A 833 81.00 -59.11 -126.63
CA PRO A 833 81.50 -58.26 -125.55
C PRO A 833 80.73 -58.41 -124.22
N LEU A 834 79.49 -58.90 -124.24
CA LEU A 834 78.67 -59.09 -123.03
C LEU A 834 79.05 -60.36 -122.26
N GLY A 835 79.92 -61.19 -122.83
CA GLY A 835 80.52 -62.34 -122.16
C GLY A 835 80.49 -63.61 -123.00
N ARG A 836 81.29 -64.59 -122.60
CA ARG A 836 81.44 -65.87 -123.32
C ARG A 836 80.11 -66.59 -123.54
N ARG A 837 79.15 -66.47 -122.61
CA ARG A 837 77.83 -67.11 -122.72
C ARG A 837 76.95 -66.39 -123.73
N TRP A 838 76.95 -65.06 -123.74
CA TRP A 838 76.28 -64.24 -124.75
C TRP A 838 76.81 -64.50 -126.17
N GLY A 839 78.15 -64.60 -126.34
CA GLY A 839 78.75 -64.93 -127.65
C GLY A 839 78.56 -66.38 -128.13
N ARG A 840 78.07 -67.30 -127.27
CA ARG A 840 77.71 -68.68 -127.66
C ARG A 840 76.27 -68.81 -128.12
N LEU A 841 75.46 -67.77 -127.95
CA LEU A 841 74.12 -67.75 -128.48
C LEU A 841 74.17 -67.81 -130.02
N GLY A 842 73.12 -68.35 -130.62
CA GLY A 842 72.96 -68.46 -132.06
C GLY A 842 71.52 -68.85 -132.34
N VAL A 843 71.25 -69.36 -133.54
CA VAL A 843 69.88 -69.72 -133.99
C VAL A 843 69.16 -70.67 -133.02
N THR A 844 69.88 -71.49 -132.26
CA THR A 844 69.30 -72.43 -131.28
C THR A 844 69.05 -71.85 -129.88
N ALA A 845 69.31 -70.55 -129.67
CA ALA A 845 69.12 -69.89 -128.38
C ALA A 845 67.64 -69.92 -127.95
N ARG A 846 67.40 -70.43 -126.73
CA ARG A 846 66.06 -70.46 -126.12
C ARG A 846 65.81 -69.17 -125.34
N GLU A 847 64.56 -68.71 -125.28
CA GLU A 847 64.16 -67.54 -124.49
C GLU A 847 64.63 -67.63 -123.05
N GLN A 848 64.51 -68.80 -122.42
CA GLN A 848 64.96 -68.98 -121.03
C GLN A 848 66.46 -68.69 -120.86
N GLN A 849 67.29 -69.13 -121.80
CA GLN A 849 68.74 -68.88 -121.73
C GLN A 849 69.04 -67.39 -121.86
N ILE A 850 68.30 -66.69 -122.72
CA ILE A 850 68.42 -65.23 -122.85
C ILE A 850 67.89 -64.55 -121.59
N GLN A 851 66.75 -64.98 -121.03
CA GLN A 851 66.18 -64.42 -119.79
C GLN A 851 67.14 -64.57 -118.61
N ASP A 852 67.76 -65.74 -118.45
CA ASP A 852 68.71 -66.00 -117.38
C ASP A 852 69.93 -65.07 -117.51
N LEU A 853 70.47 -64.96 -118.74
CA LEU A 853 71.58 -64.06 -119.03
C LEU A 853 71.20 -62.58 -118.88
N LEU A 854 69.96 -62.22 -119.21
CA LEU A 854 69.43 -60.87 -119.03
C LEU A 854 69.26 -60.56 -117.53
N GLY A 855 68.91 -61.57 -116.73
CA GLY A 855 68.89 -61.49 -115.27
C GLY A 855 70.29 -61.27 -114.68
N GLU A 856 71.31 -61.94 -115.22
CA GLU A 856 72.71 -61.68 -114.84
C GLU A 856 73.12 -60.25 -115.18
N LEU A 857 72.68 -59.72 -116.33
CA LEU A 857 72.95 -58.33 -116.70
C LEU A 857 72.16 -57.33 -115.85
N GLU A 858 70.91 -57.62 -115.46
CA GLU A 858 70.13 -56.80 -114.53
C GLU A 858 70.79 -56.73 -113.16
N GLN A 859 71.26 -57.87 -112.65
CA GLN A 859 72.01 -57.92 -111.39
C GLN A 859 73.35 -57.18 -111.48
N ALA A 860 74.00 -57.23 -112.65
CA ALA A 860 75.24 -56.51 -112.90
C ALA A 860 75.06 -55.02 -113.26
N GLY A 861 73.83 -54.54 -113.46
CA GLY A 861 73.55 -53.20 -113.97
C GLY A 861 74.05 -52.96 -115.40
N GLN A 862 74.16 -54.02 -116.20
CA GLN A 862 74.74 -54.01 -117.55
C GLN A 862 73.71 -54.24 -118.66
N VAL A 863 72.41 -54.13 -118.35
CA VAL A 863 71.33 -54.26 -119.34
C VAL A 863 71.44 -53.20 -120.42
N ASP A 864 71.82 -51.97 -120.05
CA ASP A 864 72.09 -50.90 -121.02
C ASP A 864 73.13 -51.30 -122.05
N ARG A 865 74.18 -52.04 -121.64
CA ARG A 865 75.17 -52.55 -122.61
C ARG A 865 74.56 -53.56 -123.56
N LEU A 866 73.64 -54.42 -123.09
CA LEU A 866 72.92 -55.31 -123.99
C LEU A 866 72.05 -54.51 -124.95
N LEU A 867 71.29 -53.55 -124.45
CA LEU A 867 70.41 -52.70 -125.24
C LEU A 867 71.20 -51.89 -126.29
N GLU A 868 72.32 -51.28 -125.91
CA GLU A 868 73.23 -50.55 -126.80
C GLU A 868 73.79 -51.47 -127.88
N ARG A 869 74.28 -52.65 -127.52
CA ARG A 869 74.87 -53.58 -128.50
C ARG A 869 73.84 -54.16 -129.47
N VAL A 870 72.65 -54.47 -128.96
CA VAL A 870 71.53 -54.92 -129.78
C VAL A 870 71.06 -53.78 -130.68
N GLY A 871 71.04 -52.54 -130.19
CA GLY A 871 70.74 -51.34 -130.99
C GLY A 871 71.77 -51.09 -132.09
N GLU A 872 73.07 -51.09 -131.75
CA GLU A 872 74.17 -50.96 -132.71
C GLU A 872 74.10 -52.03 -133.81
N HIS A 873 73.67 -53.26 -133.47
CA HIS A 873 73.46 -54.31 -134.44
C HIS A 873 72.34 -53.96 -135.44
N PHE A 874 71.19 -53.50 -134.95
CA PHE A 874 70.07 -53.12 -135.81
C PHE A 874 70.31 -51.87 -136.67
N GLU A 875 71.31 -51.06 -136.36
CA GLU A 875 71.66 -49.85 -137.13
C GLU A 875 72.63 -50.10 -138.31
N ARG A 876 73.22 -51.30 -138.46
CA ARG A 876 74.14 -51.61 -139.58
C ARG A 876 73.36 -51.88 -140.89
N PRO A 877 73.69 -51.23 -142.03
CA PRO A 877 73.06 -51.54 -143.31
C PRO A 877 73.50 -52.91 -143.83
N VAL A 878 72.54 -53.76 -144.20
CA VAL A 878 72.76 -55.08 -144.80
C VAL A 878 73.29 -54.87 -146.23
N LEU A 879 74.46 -55.44 -146.56
CA LEU A 879 75.03 -55.46 -147.92
C LEU A 879 74.52 -56.65 -148.73
#